data_AF-A0A1H7NW51-F1
#
_entry.id   AF-A0A1H7NW51-F1
#
_cell.length_a   1.000
_cell.length_b   1.000
_cell.length_c   1.000
_cell.angle_alpha   90.00
_cell.angle_beta   90.00
_cell.angle_gamma   90.00
#
_symmetry.space_group_name_H-M   'P 1'
#
loop_
_entity.id
_entity.type
_entity.pdbx_description
1 polymer ?
#
loop_
_entity_poly.entity_id
_entity_poly.type
_entity_poly.pdbx_seq_one_letter_code
_entity_poly.pdbx_strand_id
1 'polypeptide(L)'
;MSTGLLEQRANYTAANYEYGYGSGGSNDVDKDNRKEIDCSHLLHKMLHGAGYNIPYQTTAQLNSSIYFEEIAEEDVLGGDIALWRTENHKHTGVVESFFPATGKGTFYGSQTSTGPASAKFGSGYWPIPTKFLRPKLQYKTGGAAPLQPRATPEQIDNGRPYQLPIRKADGNHYQLEEFYKALEKESSGHYLLGNHGFWHGGIHFSELSAPQCTLKQAIRCMADGEVVAYRLNKEYLTSTFEGETECSNLRYSTSFCLVRHTYESAKRPSEKKPAATTEWVGKTVQLTTSRNGRDVANTTLGSTGDFEALMPVGTELQIIKTHDTKDMRFALAKIKAALPGRDRSGNPVTRAATSEIWFAALDKRGSVLKGKDKKDIFKEVPLAPQAAGKQEPAKPETNKLSFFSLYMHLLPFEQYPLQAGEYHTRLRIKAKNRNVRKEANLTATPLGQIDLGAEVEVISITPNHPMKPGDTTTYELAQIKILSKGVRKAGVQTAKVGDLVWMAISKSEANNETERYVEEIPQQQRVRPSYWKGKVKARLKKRVPAFSTPEASTDKRMGQLAESSVLEYASDAVKRVQRDGRQQLMAPCTLVSGGFWDTPICPAGPIWVALDANSTELIPDDPCDFDSVVTCAIPIKAGDPIGYMGLYETLASPKGGVKSKHQVHIELFSTDPGLETFLKNPAGLKDGKQYLRVAKGKVIYNKSGTDAAPAFTPSGQVVNENYVINPNQAKLLKAPDKKEWYHIKVTSAGATVDGYIAKQDAEMICQHDREKLGFQIVKENNGNADGFLDPEATPDFYQALYKKVDALGNKDGKVTPDEIASALKTPKLRDRWSKLIGYHPTEWQAKSSEAKWQPLTELLKYSPDVLRHEQERIDNLVFWDELAGAMQVSLPKQVHHLHPIEFIGSLTLQKTELDSIIRKIGDIISHGEGNYESYNTGTKNVPGGKVGFSFINPPAGTVTGKTINSIISTENLAGTDRGRMFATGKYQTIISTLNSAKRKMHLTGEELYDGEMQERVFREYLIDKAGGGSLSRFVKNGEGSIDDAQYAAAKEWASIAAPAGMKIKDGRTSDGTLSYHESRANTANMKSTTLLRDALREANQCQWDQ
;
A
#
# COMPACT_ATOMS: atom_id res chain seq x y z
N MET A 1 -20.23 4.90 -0.23
CA MET A 1 -19.99 4.18 1.04
C MET A 1 -21.33 3.65 1.54
N SER A 2 -21.40 2.50 2.21
CA SER A 2 -22.66 2.10 2.87
C SER A 2 -22.98 3.09 3.99
N THR A 3 -24.24 3.49 4.13
CA THR A 3 -24.68 4.27 5.29
C THR A 3 -24.61 3.42 6.57
N GLY A 4 -24.66 2.09 6.47
CA GLY A 4 -24.79 1.18 7.62
C GLY A 4 -26.24 0.92 8.03
N LEU A 5 -27.22 1.50 7.31
CA LEU A 5 -28.64 1.39 7.62
C LEU A 5 -29.26 0.05 7.20
N LEU A 6 -28.90 -0.50 6.03
CA LEU A 6 -29.46 -1.77 5.57
C LEU A 6 -29.02 -2.96 6.44
N GLU A 7 -27.83 -2.84 7.02
CA GLU A 7 -27.24 -3.78 7.96
C GLU A 7 -28.07 -3.88 9.26
N GLN A 8 -28.81 -2.81 9.63
CA GLN A 8 -29.69 -2.81 10.82
C GLN A 8 -31.01 -3.56 10.63
N ARG A 9 -31.38 -3.93 9.40
CA ARG A 9 -32.64 -4.64 9.11
C ARG A 9 -32.79 -5.93 9.93
N ALA A 10 -31.69 -6.64 10.19
CA ALA A 10 -31.71 -7.87 10.99
C ALA A 10 -32.18 -7.65 12.44
N ASN A 11 -32.04 -6.43 12.97
CA ASN A 11 -32.41 -6.08 14.34
C ASN A 11 -33.90 -5.68 14.49
N TYR A 12 -34.59 -5.40 13.39
CA TYR A 12 -35.95 -4.86 13.37
C TYR A 12 -36.82 -5.60 12.36
N THR A 13 -37.28 -6.81 12.69
CA THR A 13 -38.08 -7.67 11.81
C THR A 13 -39.55 -7.72 12.22
N ALA A 14 -40.45 -8.01 11.27
CA ALA A 14 -41.89 -8.21 11.51
C ALA A 14 -42.24 -9.35 12.49
N ALA A 15 -41.26 -10.17 12.90
CA ALA A 15 -41.43 -11.20 13.93
C ALA A 15 -41.33 -10.64 15.37
N ASN A 16 -40.66 -9.49 15.56
CA ASN A 16 -40.42 -8.87 16.86
C ASN A 16 -41.06 -7.47 16.98
N TYR A 17 -41.56 -6.93 15.87
CA TYR A 17 -42.10 -5.59 15.75
C TYR A 17 -43.30 -5.55 14.82
N GLU A 18 -44.23 -4.64 15.07
CA GLU A 18 -45.30 -4.31 14.16
C GLU A 18 -45.52 -2.79 14.04
N TYR A 19 -46.53 -2.35 13.30
CA TYR A 19 -46.76 -0.92 13.07
C TYR A 19 -47.75 -0.33 14.07
N GLY A 20 -47.30 0.65 14.86
CA GLY A 20 -48.18 1.58 15.56
C GLY A 20 -47.92 3.02 15.12
N TYR A 21 -48.96 3.83 14.98
CA TYR A 21 -48.80 5.25 14.63
C TYR A 21 -48.22 6.04 15.82
N GLY A 22 -47.09 6.73 15.61
CA GLY A 22 -46.41 7.51 16.67
C GLY A 22 -45.68 6.67 17.71
N SER A 23 -45.56 5.35 17.51
CA SER A 23 -45.02 4.41 18.49
C SER A 23 -43.50 4.27 18.40
N GLY A 24 -42.84 4.22 19.57
CA GLY A 24 -41.39 4.29 19.70
C GLY A 24 -40.63 2.97 19.65
N GLY A 25 -41.28 1.82 19.41
CA GLY A 25 -40.63 0.51 19.33
C GLY A 25 -40.03 0.03 20.65
N SER A 26 -40.67 0.34 21.78
CA SER A 26 -40.23 -0.07 23.13
C SER A 26 -41.29 -0.89 23.88
N ASN A 27 -42.57 -0.59 23.62
CA ASN A 27 -43.73 -1.24 24.22
C ASN A 27 -44.31 -2.26 23.26
N ASP A 28 -45.11 -3.16 23.83
CA ASP A 28 -46.02 -4.11 23.18
C ASP A 28 -47.38 -3.83 23.87
N VAL A 29 -48.29 -3.16 23.15
CA VAL A 29 -49.54 -2.61 23.68
C VAL A 29 -50.69 -3.61 23.56
N ASP A 30 -50.73 -4.40 22.49
CA ASP A 30 -51.76 -5.43 22.27
C ASP A 30 -51.44 -6.80 22.91
N LYS A 31 -50.18 -7.01 23.32
CA LYS A 31 -49.61 -8.19 23.99
C LYS A 31 -49.43 -9.42 23.10
N ASP A 32 -49.22 -9.22 21.81
CA ASP A 32 -48.94 -10.32 20.88
C ASP A 32 -47.46 -10.77 20.86
N ASN A 33 -46.59 -10.13 21.66
CA ASN A 33 -45.12 -10.25 21.72
C ASN A 33 -44.34 -9.49 20.65
N ARG A 34 -44.98 -8.61 19.87
CA ARG A 34 -44.33 -7.70 18.92
C ARG A 34 -44.45 -6.25 19.41
N LYS A 35 -43.40 -5.48 19.22
CA LYS A 35 -43.36 -4.07 19.67
C LYS A 35 -43.85 -3.12 18.58
N GLU A 36 -44.75 -2.21 18.90
CA GLU A 36 -45.24 -1.23 17.93
C GLU A 36 -44.16 -0.18 17.62
N ILE A 37 -43.81 -0.02 16.34
CA ILE A 37 -42.86 0.99 15.87
C ILE A 37 -43.34 1.70 14.60
N ASP A 38 -43.34 3.03 14.61
CA ASP A 38 -43.64 3.82 13.41
C ASP A 38 -42.43 3.92 12.45
N CYS A 39 -42.68 4.36 11.21
CA CYS A 39 -41.65 4.43 10.17
C CYS A 39 -40.49 5.41 10.46
N SER A 40 -40.73 6.53 11.15
CA SER A 40 -39.71 7.48 11.58
C SER A 40 -38.93 6.99 12.81
N HIS A 41 -39.59 6.34 13.76
CA HIS A 41 -38.94 5.72 14.92
C HIS A 41 -38.08 4.52 14.52
N LEU A 42 -38.53 3.69 13.56
CA LEU A 42 -37.71 2.64 12.95
C LEU A 42 -36.45 3.24 12.31
N LEU A 43 -36.61 4.27 11.47
CA LEU A 43 -35.47 4.94 10.85
C LEU A 43 -34.50 5.53 11.89
N HIS A 44 -35.00 6.19 12.94
CA HIS A 44 -34.17 6.74 14.02
C HIS A 44 -33.39 5.64 14.78
N LYS A 45 -34.05 4.53 15.13
CA LYS A 45 -33.37 3.38 15.75
C LYS A 45 -32.33 2.73 14.82
N MET A 46 -32.61 2.65 13.52
CA MET A 46 -31.65 2.19 12.51
C MET A 46 -30.48 3.18 12.35
N LEU A 47 -30.71 4.49 12.39
CA LEU A 47 -29.65 5.50 12.38
C LEU A 47 -28.72 5.37 13.58
N HIS A 48 -29.26 5.27 14.81
CA HIS A 48 -28.44 5.05 16.00
C HIS A 48 -27.71 3.71 15.97
N GLY A 49 -28.37 2.62 15.58
CA GLY A 49 -27.71 1.31 15.41
C GLY A 49 -26.60 1.30 14.35
N ALA A 50 -26.75 2.11 13.30
CA ALA A 50 -25.74 2.35 12.28
C ALA A 50 -24.61 3.31 12.73
N GLY A 51 -24.67 3.84 13.95
CA GLY A 51 -23.66 4.74 14.51
C GLY A 51 -23.86 6.23 14.20
N TYR A 52 -25.08 6.68 13.90
CA TYR A 52 -25.38 8.11 13.76
C TYR A 52 -25.96 8.70 15.04
N ASN A 53 -25.35 9.77 15.53
CA ASN A 53 -25.88 10.64 16.56
C ASN A 53 -26.77 11.73 15.93
N ILE A 54 -27.92 11.30 15.40
CA ILE A 54 -28.94 12.17 14.79
C ILE A 54 -30.19 12.10 15.68
N PRO A 55 -30.66 13.23 16.25
CA PRO A 55 -31.84 13.23 17.12
C PRO A 55 -33.08 12.76 16.36
N TYR A 56 -34.07 12.25 17.10
CA TYR A 56 -35.33 11.78 16.51
C TYR A 56 -36.00 12.87 15.66
N GLN A 57 -36.48 12.47 14.48
CA GLN A 57 -37.22 13.33 13.57
C GLN A 57 -38.42 12.60 12.98
N THR A 58 -39.58 13.25 13.06
CA THR A 58 -40.79 12.84 12.33
C THR A 58 -40.58 12.92 10.83
N THR A 59 -41.43 12.22 10.05
CA THR A 59 -41.39 12.30 8.57
C THR A 59 -41.56 13.74 8.04
N ALA A 60 -42.22 14.63 8.78
CA ALA A 60 -42.32 16.05 8.43
C ALA A 60 -40.98 16.79 8.59
N GLN A 61 -40.26 16.55 9.69
CA GLN A 61 -38.98 17.20 10.00
C GLN A 61 -37.86 16.73 9.06
N LEU A 62 -37.88 15.45 8.63
CA LEU A 62 -36.92 14.92 7.66
C LEU A 62 -36.88 15.72 6.35
N ASN A 63 -38.01 16.27 5.90
CA ASN A 63 -38.14 16.97 4.61
C ASN A 63 -37.29 18.25 4.47
N SER A 64 -36.91 18.84 5.61
CA SER A 64 -36.11 20.08 5.71
C SER A 64 -34.97 19.92 6.73
N SER A 65 -34.46 18.70 6.90
CA SER A 65 -33.52 18.37 7.97
C SER A 65 -32.07 18.71 7.62
N ILE A 66 -31.37 19.37 8.54
CA ILE A 66 -29.93 19.64 8.40
C ILE A 66 -29.06 18.39 8.53
N TYR A 67 -29.57 17.30 9.12
CA TYR A 67 -28.79 16.09 9.41
C TYR A 67 -28.55 15.19 8.20
N PHE A 68 -29.31 15.41 7.13
CA PHE A 68 -29.27 14.65 5.89
C PHE A 68 -28.90 15.56 4.72
N GLU A 69 -28.29 14.99 3.69
CA GLU A 69 -28.16 15.59 2.37
C GLU A 69 -29.25 15.03 1.45
N GLU A 70 -29.76 15.84 0.54
CA GLU A 70 -30.73 15.42 -0.47
C GLU A 70 -29.98 14.87 -1.68
N ILE A 71 -30.39 13.67 -2.12
CA ILE A 71 -29.71 12.89 -3.16
C ILE A 71 -30.54 12.95 -4.44
N ALA A 72 -29.90 13.30 -5.56
CA ALA A 72 -30.51 13.24 -6.89
C ALA A 72 -30.79 11.78 -7.28
N GLU A 73 -31.83 11.52 -8.07
CA GLU A 73 -32.29 10.14 -8.37
C GLU A 73 -31.15 9.26 -8.94
N GLU A 74 -30.33 9.80 -9.82
CA GLU A 74 -29.16 9.15 -10.41
C GLU A 74 -28.09 8.66 -9.40
N ASP A 75 -28.01 9.28 -8.22
CA ASP A 75 -26.98 9.04 -7.19
C ASP A 75 -27.48 8.24 -5.98
N VAL A 76 -28.72 7.75 -6.03
CA VAL A 76 -29.36 6.96 -4.96
C VAL A 76 -28.73 5.57 -4.87
N LEU A 77 -28.31 5.20 -3.67
CA LEU A 77 -27.69 3.92 -3.34
C LEU A 77 -28.52 3.15 -2.31
N GLY A 78 -28.31 1.83 -2.26
CA GLY A 78 -28.79 1.02 -1.15
C GLY A 78 -28.20 1.52 0.18
N GLY A 79 -29.06 1.82 1.14
CA GLY A 79 -28.72 2.47 2.40
C GLY A 79 -29.19 3.92 2.52
N ASP A 80 -29.60 4.57 1.43
CA ASP A 80 -30.22 5.90 1.50
C ASP A 80 -31.65 5.82 2.04
N ILE A 81 -32.28 6.96 2.25
CA ILE A 81 -33.61 7.07 2.87
C ILE A 81 -34.58 7.60 1.82
N ALA A 82 -35.58 6.79 1.47
CA ALA A 82 -36.72 7.21 0.67
C ALA A 82 -37.73 7.94 1.57
N LEU A 83 -38.07 9.18 1.21
CA LEU A 83 -39.04 10.00 1.93
C LEU A 83 -40.24 10.34 1.02
N TRP A 84 -41.45 10.05 1.51
CA TRP A 84 -42.72 10.43 0.88
C TRP A 84 -43.42 11.53 1.68
N ARG A 85 -43.71 12.65 1.01
CA ARG A 85 -44.39 13.84 1.54
C ARG A 85 -45.47 14.35 0.58
N THR A 86 -46.28 13.44 0.04
CA THR A 86 -47.49 13.81 -0.72
C THR A 86 -48.71 13.85 0.21
N GLU A 87 -49.84 14.36 -0.29
CA GLU A 87 -51.11 14.38 0.44
C GLU A 87 -51.52 12.97 0.91
N ASN A 88 -51.36 11.98 0.02
CA ASN A 88 -51.74 10.58 0.24
C ASN A 88 -50.64 9.70 0.86
N HIS A 89 -49.38 10.13 0.87
CA HIS A 89 -48.25 9.34 1.41
C HIS A 89 -47.32 10.19 2.28
N LYS A 90 -47.31 9.90 3.59
CA LYS A 90 -46.46 10.55 4.61
C LYS A 90 -45.61 9.48 5.32
N HIS A 91 -44.54 9.05 4.67
CA HIS A 91 -43.80 7.84 5.04
C HIS A 91 -42.28 7.99 4.84
N THR A 92 -41.48 7.15 5.50
CA THR A 92 -40.03 7.10 5.32
C THR A 92 -39.50 5.67 5.48
N GLY A 93 -38.39 5.35 4.83
CA GLY A 93 -37.68 4.08 5.02
C GLY A 93 -36.38 4.01 4.22
N VAL A 94 -35.62 2.93 4.39
CA VAL A 94 -34.26 2.78 3.85
C VAL A 94 -34.30 2.10 2.48
N VAL A 95 -33.80 2.75 1.44
CA VAL A 95 -33.67 2.20 0.08
C VAL A 95 -32.81 0.92 0.11
N GLU A 96 -33.34 -0.17 -0.43
CA GLU A 96 -32.62 -1.43 -0.64
C GLU A 96 -32.08 -1.52 -2.08
N SER A 97 -32.83 -0.99 -3.05
CA SER A 97 -32.41 -0.87 -4.45
C SER A 97 -33.16 0.27 -5.15
N PHE A 98 -32.54 0.90 -6.14
CA PHE A 98 -33.17 1.90 -7.00
C PHE A 98 -32.62 1.81 -8.44
N PHE A 99 -33.48 2.09 -9.42
CA PHE A 99 -33.18 2.04 -10.85
C PHE A 99 -33.58 3.38 -11.49
N PRO A 100 -32.67 4.39 -11.54
CA PRO A 100 -32.98 5.77 -11.91
C PRO A 100 -33.70 5.91 -13.25
N ALA A 101 -33.27 5.15 -14.27
CA ALA A 101 -33.88 5.13 -15.60
C ALA A 101 -35.38 4.71 -15.64
N THR A 102 -35.95 4.27 -14.51
CA THR A 102 -37.36 3.87 -14.40
C THR A 102 -38.08 4.43 -13.17
N GLY A 103 -37.38 5.14 -12.27
CA GLY A 103 -37.93 5.58 -10.97
C GLY A 103 -38.34 4.46 -10.01
N LYS A 104 -37.97 3.20 -10.28
CA LYS A 104 -38.43 2.02 -9.53
C LYS A 104 -37.38 1.53 -8.54
N GLY A 105 -37.82 1.01 -7.41
CA GLY A 105 -36.93 0.48 -6.39
C GLY A 105 -37.62 -0.37 -5.34
N THR A 106 -36.84 -0.75 -4.32
CA THR A 106 -37.32 -1.38 -3.09
C THR A 106 -36.78 -0.62 -1.88
N PHE A 107 -37.55 -0.61 -0.78
CA PHE A 107 -37.17 0.02 0.48
C PHE A 107 -37.63 -0.83 1.67
N TYR A 108 -36.92 -0.70 2.79
CA TYR A 108 -37.26 -1.29 4.08
C TYR A 108 -37.85 -0.22 5.01
N GLY A 109 -39.00 -0.49 5.61
CA GLY A 109 -39.70 0.46 6.49
C GLY A 109 -40.77 -0.23 7.32
N SER A 110 -41.38 0.48 8.28
CA SER A 110 -42.49 -0.06 9.08
C SER A 110 -43.82 0.29 8.41
N GLN A 111 -44.41 -0.63 7.64
CA GLN A 111 -45.68 -0.38 6.92
C GLN A 111 -46.90 -0.72 7.78
N THR A 112 -47.97 0.06 7.59
CA THR A 112 -49.27 -0.08 8.30
C THR A 112 -49.90 -1.47 8.22
N SER A 113 -49.57 -2.27 7.21
CA SER A 113 -50.12 -3.61 6.98
C SER A 113 -49.27 -4.76 7.53
N THR A 114 -47.98 -4.52 7.82
CA THR A 114 -46.98 -5.60 7.96
C THR A 114 -45.87 -5.33 8.98
N GLY A 115 -45.83 -4.15 9.60
CA GLY A 115 -44.68 -3.74 10.42
C GLY A 115 -43.41 -3.60 9.58
N PRO A 116 -42.21 -3.78 10.16
CA PRO A 116 -40.94 -3.71 9.46
C PRO A 116 -40.78 -4.75 8.33
N ALA A 117 -40.96 -4.33 7.07
CA ALA A 117 -40.81 -5.18 5.89
C ALA A 117 -40.22 -4.44 4.67
N SER A 118 -39.82 -5.21 3.65
CA SER A 118 -39.39 -4.72 2.34
C SER A 118 -40.60 -4.47 1.44
N ALA A 119 -40.68 -3.29 0.80
CA ALA A 119 -41.74 -2.93 -0.15
C ALA A 119 -41.17 -2.35 -1.45
N LYS A 120 -41.91 -2.49 -2.56
CA LYS A 120 -41.55 -1.92 -3.87
C LYS A 120 -42.16 -0.53 -4.05
N PHE A 121 -41.46 0.35 -4.75
CA PHE A 121 -41.91 1.69 -5.10
C PHE A 121 -41.65 2.04 -6.57
N GLY A 122 -42.32 3.07 -7.07
CA GLY A 122 -42.33 3.43 -8.51
C GLY A 122 -43.24 2.55 -9.37
N SER A 123 -44.01 1.66 -8.73
CA SER A 123 -45.09 0.89 -9.35
C SER A 123 -45.99 0.27 -8.28
N GLY A 124 -47.31 0.46 -8.37
CA GLY A 124 -48.28 -0.02 -7.38
C GLY A 124 -48.60 1.05 -6.34
N TYR A 125 -48.88 0.62 -5.10
CA TYR A 125 -49.31 1.49 -4.00
C TYR A 125 -48.30 2.62 -3.70
N TRP A 126 -47.01 2.29 -3.58
CA TRP A 126 -45.96 3.28 -3.31
C TRP A 126 -45.51 3.99 -4.61
N PRO A 127 -45.73 5.31 -4.76
CA PRO A 127 -45.20 6.08 -5.87
C PRO A 127 -43.68 6.26 -5.73
N ILE A 128 -43.05 6.93 -6.69
CA ILE A 128 -41.66 7.39 -6.55
C ILE A 128 -41.55 8.27 -5.29
N PRO A 129 -40.51 8.12 -4.44
CA PRO A 129 -40.28 8.99 -3.29
C PRO A 129 -40.24 10.46 -3.70
N THR A 130 -40.75 11.34 -2.83
CA THR A 130 -40.66 12.79 -3.07
C THR A 130 -39.25 13.33 -2.89
N LYS A 131 -38.42 12.63 -2.09
CA LYS A 131 -37.00 12.92 -1.88
C LYS A 131 -36.26 11.63 -1.56
N PHE A 132 -34.97 11.60 -1.89
CA PHE A 132 -33.99 10.69 -1.31
C PHE A 132 -33.05 11.46 -0.40
N LEU A 133 -32.75 10.90 0.77
CA LEU A 133 -31.94 11.53 1.80
C LEU A 133 -30.80 10.60 2.22
N ARG A 134 -29.59 11.12 2.42
CA ARG A 134 -28.46 10.37 2.98
C ARG A 134 -28.02 11.02 4.30
N PRO A 135 -27.86 10.26 5.40
CA PRO A 135 -27.40 10.85 6.67
C PRO A 135 -25.95 11.33 6.54
N LYS A 136 -25.70 12.61 6.86
CA LYS A 136 -24.37 13.22 6.70
C LYS A 136 -23.37 12.57 7.66
N LEU A 137 -22.21 12.20 7.14
CA LEU A 137 -21.16 11.49 7.88
C LEU A 137 -20.65 12.26 9.11
N GLN A 138 -20.75 13.59 9.13
CA GLN A 138 -20.41 14.43 10.28
C GLN A 138 -21.24 14.13 11.54
N TYR A 139 -22.41 13.50 11.40
CA TYR A 139 -23.23 13.03 12.51
C TYR A 139 -23.02 11.55 12.82
N LYS A 140 -22.09 10.87 12.14
CA LYS A 140 -21.71 9.48 12.41
C LYS A 140 -20.59 9.46 13.44
N THR A 141 -20.82 8.84 14.61
CA THR A 141 -19.77 8.64 15.60
C THR A 141 -18.64 7.80 15.00
N GLY A 142 -17.44 8.38 14.90
CA GLY A 142 -16.27 7.77 14.23
C GLY A 142 -16.15 8.03 12.72
N GLY A 143 -16.97 8.89 12.13
CA GLY A 143 -17.02 9.14 10.68
C GLY A 143 -16.02 10.16 10.12
N ALA A 144 -14.71 9.85 10.13
CA ALA A 144 -13.75 10.59 9.29
C ALA A 144 -13.80 10.07 7.83
N ALA A 145 -13.87 10.99 6.85
CA ALA A 145 -13.86 10.67 5.41
C ALA A 145 -12.69 11.38 4.71
N PRO A 146 -12.12 10.80 3.64
CA PRO A 146 -10.67 10.84 3.41
C PRO A 146 -10.16 12.06 2.64
N LEU A 147 -8.96 12.52 3.02
CA LEU A 147 -8.35 13.77 2.54
C LEU A 147 -6.90 13.53 2.00
N GLN A 148 -6.64 13.56 0.68
CA GLN A 148 -5.28 13.56 0.05
C GLN A 148 -5.16 14.60 -1.15
N PRO A 149 -4.01 14.89 -1.82
CA PRO A 149 -2.89 15.72 -1.32
C PRO A 149 -2.24 16.78 -2.28
N ARG A 150 -1.61 17.87 -1.75
CA ARG A 150 -0.45 18.63 -2.33
C ARG A 150 0.25 19.56 -1.27
N ALA A 151 1.46 20.11 -1.41
CA ALA A 151 2.45 20.11 -2.49
C ALA A 151 3.91 19.93 -2.02
N THR A 152 4.79 19.66 -3.00
CA THR A 152 6.18 19.16 -2.94
C THR A 152 7.28 20.17 -2.61
N PRO A 153 8.37 19.68 -1.97
CA PRO A 153 9.76 19.92 -2.36
C PRO A 153 10.38 18.66 -3.03
N GLU A 154 10.97 18.86 -4.22
CA GLU A 154 11.77 17.91 -5.05
C GLU A 154 11.21 16.52 -5.39
N GLN A 155 11.34 16.13 -6.67
CA GLN A 155 10.79 14.90 -7.23
C GLN A 155 11.53 13.64 -6.75
N ILE A 156 10.98 12.93 -5.77
CA ILE A 156 10.87 11.46 -5.82
C ILE A 156 9.50 11.04 -5.24
N ASP A 157 8.43 11.27 -5.98
CA ASP A 157 7.16 10.55 -5.74
C ASP A 157 7.26 9.17 -6.39
N ASN A 158 7.43 8.14 -5.56
CA ASN A 158 7.50 6.75 -5.98
C ASN A 158 6.15 6.00 -5.83
N GLY A 159 5.06 6.68 -5.45
CA GLY A 159 3.75 6.07 -5.22
C GLY A 159 3.75 4.97 -4.14
N ARG A 160 4.69 5.03 -3.18
CA ARG A 160 4.82 4.04 -2.11
C ARG A 160 4.07 4.53 -0.86
N PRO A 161 3.01 3.84 -0.40
CA PRO A 161 2.28 4.23 0.82
C PRO A 161 3.06 4.01 2.12
N TYR A 162 4.28 3.47 2.03
CA TYR A 162 5.15 3.08 3.14
C TYR A 162 6.62 3.36 2.79
N GLN A 163 7.38 3.89 3.75
CA GLN A 163 8.83 4.11 3.64
C GLN A 163 9.52 4.22 5.00
N LEU A 164 10.85 4.11 5.00
CA LEU A 164 11.70 4.28 6.19
C LEU A 164 11.75 5.76 6.62
N PRO A 165 11.85 6.06 7.93
CA PRO A 165 11.74 7.43 8.45
C PRO A 165 12.96 8.30 8.16
N ILE A 166 14.09 7.71 7.74
CA ILE A 166 15.36 8.42 7.53
C ILE A 166 15.86 8.16 6.11
N ARG A 167 16.33 9.23 5.48
CA ARG A 167 16.99 9.23 4.16
C ARG A 167 18.50 9.32 4.34
N LYS A 168 19.24 8.87 3.33
CA LYS A 168 20.70 9.06 3.23
C LYS A 168 21.02 10.56 3.12
N ALA A 169 22.29 10.92 3.33
CA ALA A 169 22.74 12.32 3.27
C ALA A 169 22.48 13.01 1.91
N ASP A 170 22.43 12.23 0.82
CA ASP A 170 22.10 12.67 -0.54
C ASP A 170 20.58 12.73 -0.84
N GLY A 171 19.73 12.41 0.14
CA GLY A 171 18.27 12.39 0.01
C GLY A 171 17.66 11.07 -0.50
N ASN A 172 18.48 10.08 -0.86
CA ASN A 172 18.01 8.78 -1.34
C ASN A 172 17.50 7.87 -0.20
N HIS A 173 16.65 6.90 -0.56
CA HIS A 173 16.21 5.85 0.37
C HIS A 173 17.31 4.82 0.64
N TYR A 174 17.37 4.31 1.87
CA TYR A 174 18.17 3.15 2.23
C TYR A 174 17.57 1.84 1.69
N GLN A 175 18.42 0.85 1.42
CA GLN A 175 17.98 -0.56 1.38
C GLN A 175 17.87 -1.10 2.81
N LEU A 176 17.06 -2.14 3.04
CA LEU A 176 16.74 -2.60 4.40
C LEU A 176 17.97 -3.01 5.23
N GLU A 177 18.89 -3.80 4.67
CA GLU A 177 20.13 -4.18 5.36
C GLU A 177 21.09 -3.00 5.56
N GLU A 178 21.09 -2.02 4.65
CA GLU A 178 21.88 -0.80 4.78
C GLU A 178 21.33 0.10 5.90
N PHE A 179 20.01 0.09 6.08
CA PHE A 179 19.33 0.81 7.16
C PHE A 179 19.61 0.18 8.53
N TYR A 180 19.55 -1.15 8.62
CA TYR A 180 19.94 -1.85 9.85
C TYR A 180 21.42 -1.62 10.19
N LYS A 181 22.33 -1.62 9.20
CA LYS A 181 23.75 -1.24 9.41
C LYS A 181 23.96 0.21 9.87
N ALA A 182 23.03 1.11 9.58
CA ALA A 182 23.06 2.46 10.15
C ALA A 182 22.61 2.43 11.63
N LEU A 183 21.56 1.67 11.94
CA LEU A 183 21.03 1.49 13.30
C LEU A 183 21.98 0.74 14.24
N GLU A 184 22.81 -0.19 13.72
CA GLU A 184 23.88 -0.91 14.45
C GLU A 184 24.93 -0.02 15.13
N LYS A 185 24.93 1.29 14.84
CA LYS A 185 25.78 2.30 15.48
C LYS A 185 25.19 2.89 16.76
N GLU A 186 23.90 2.70 17.03
CA GLU A 186 23.30 3.07 18.31
C GLU A 186 23.70 2.05 19.37
N SER A 187 24.02 2.54 20.57
CA SER A 187 24.38 1.72 21.75
C SER A 187 23.24 1.57 22.76
N SER A 188 22.06 2.09 22.45
CA SER A 188 20.89 2.15 23.34
C SER A 188 19.63 2.52 22.55
N GLY A 189 18.46 2.43 23.18
CA GLY A 189 17.19 2.75 22.55
C GLY A 189 16.78 1.70 21.50
N HIS A 190 17.00 0.43 21.81
CA HIS A 190 16.59 -0.70 20.97
C HIS A 190 15.19 -1.18 21.34
N TYR A 191 14.37 -1.51 20.34
CA TYR A 191 13.17 -2.32 20.53
C TYR A 191 13.59 -3.74 20.95
N LEU A 192 12.97 -4.44 21.89
CA LEU A 192 11.77 -4.17 22.70
C LEU A 192 12.11 -3.88 24.18
N LEU A 193 13.41 -3.81 24.50
CA LEU A 193 13.94 -3.65 25.85
C LEU A 193 15.00 -2.55 25.88
N GLY A 194 14.86 -1.64 26.83
CA GLY A 194 15.85 -0.64 27.20
C GLY A 194 16.82 -1.14 28.27
N ASN A 195 17.51 -0.19 28.90
CA ASN A 195 18.45 -0.49 29.97
C ASN A 195 17.73 -1.17 31.17
N HIS A 196 18.42 -2.08 31.86
CA HIS A 196 17.93 -2.78 33.05
C HIS A 196 16.63 -3.60 32.87
N GLY A 197 16.27 -3.99 31.63
CA GLY A 197 15.08 -4.81 31.37
C GLY A 197 13.75 -4.05 31.35
N PHE A 198 13.80 -2.71 31.29
CA PHE A 198 12.62 -1.88 31.09
C PHE A 198 12.05 -2.07 29.67
N TRP A 199 10.73 -2.15 29.54
CA TRP A 199 10.04 -2.20 28.25
C TRP A 199 10.30 -0.92 27.43
N HIS A 200 10.68 -1.07 26.16
CA HIS A 200 10.96 0.07 25.28
C HIS A 200 10.24 -0.09 23.93
N GLY A 201 9.23 0.75 23.70
CA GLY A 201 8.26 0.60 22.61
C GLY A 201 8.77 0.98 21.22
N GLY A 202 9.83 1.80 21.14
CA GLY A 202 10.34 2.37 19.91
C GLY A 202 11.78 1.99 19.56
N ILE A 203 12.36 2.79 18.66
CA ILE A 203 13.78 2.76 18.29
C ILE A 203 14.34 4.19 18.28
N HIS A 204 15.57 4.35 18.73
CA HIS A 204 16.29 5.63 18.65
C HIS A 204 17.08 5.72 17.34
N PHE A 205 17.16 6.94 16.80
CA PHE A 205 18.19 7.33 15.83
C PHE A 205 18.87 8.60 16.30
N SER A 206 20.13 8.78 15.94
CA SER A 206 20.95 9.90 16.39
C SER A 206 21.92 10.39 15.35
N GLU A 207 22.67 11.43 15.69
CA GLU A 207 23.82 11.90 14.91
C GLU A 207 24.90 10.82 14.63
N LEU A 208 24.92 9.70 15.35
CA LEU A 208 25.83 8.57 15.06
C LEU A 208 25.34 7.71 13.87
N SER A 209 24.05 7.37 13.86
CA SER A 209 23.41 6.58 12.81
C SER A 209 23.03 7.41 11.57
N ALA A 210 22.53 8.63 11.79
CA ALA A 210 22.00 9.54 10.77
C ALA A 210 22.38 11.01 11.03
N PRO A 211 23.66 11.41 10.98
CA PRO A 211 24.13 12.79 11.18
C PRO A 211 23.49 13.80 10.22
N GLN A 212 22.99 13.36 9.07
CA GLN A 212 22.24 14.21 8.16
C GLN A 212 20.92 14.74 8.76
N CYS A 213 20.37 14.11 9.80
CA CYS A 213 19.04 14.42 10.35
C CYS A 213 19.01 15.52 11.41
N THR A 214 20.17 16.10 11.77
CA THR A 214 20.26 17.33 12.59
C THR A 214 20.08 18.61 11.75
N LEU A 215 20.41 18.55 10.45
CA LEU A 215 20.61 19.72 9.59
C LEU A 215 20.07 19.55 8.16
N LYS A 216 20.39 18.44 7.48
CA LYS A 216 20.26 18.30 6.02
C LYS A 216 19.00 17.57 5.57
N GLN A 217 18.56 16.57 6.32
CA GLN A 217 17.47 15.68 5.91
C GLN A 217 16.47 15.52 7.05
N ALA A 218 15.30 16.13 6.93
CA ALA A 218 14.22 15.92 7.89
C ALA A 218 13.91 14.41 8.05
N ILE A 219 13.61 14.01 9.29
CA ILE A 219 12.88 12.78 9.61
C ILE A 219 11.56 12.81 8.83
N ARG A 220 11.14 11.67 8.30
CA ARG A 220 10.00 11.55 7.37
C ARG A 220 8.90 10.66 7.94
N CYS A 221 7.66 10.98 7.58
CA CYS A 221 6.52 10.14 7.91
C CYS A 221 6.67 8.75 7.24
N MET A 222 6.42 7.69 8.00
CA MET A 222 6.66 6.30 7.56
C MET A 222 5.51 5.71 6.73
N ALA A 223 4.29 6.22 6.92
CA ALA A 223 3.09 5.77 6.24
C ALA A 223 2.15 6.96 5.97
N ASP A 224 1.22 6.79 5.03
CA ASP A 224 0.11 7.73 4.85
C ASP A 224 -0.76 7.78 6.11
N GLY A 225 -1.21 8.98 6.49
CA GLY A 225 -2.00 9.13 7.71
C GLY A 225 -2.48 10.56 7.97
N GLU A 226 -2.71 10.84 9.23
CA GLU A 226 -3.24 12.09 9.77
C GLU A 226 -2.47 12.43 11.05
N VAL A 227 -1.85 13.61 11.11
CA VAL A 227 -1.29 14.12 12.36
C VAL A 227 -2.48 14.43 13.27
N VAL A 228 -2.58 13.70 14.37
CA VAL A 228 -3.70 13.81 15.33
C VAL A 228 -3.32 14.67 16.55
N ALA A 229 -2.04 14.69 16.91
CA ALA A 229 -1.50 15.57 17.94
C ALA A 229 -0.03 15.88 17.65
N TYR A 230 0.43 17.04 18.11
CA TYR A 230 1.85 17.37 18.20
C TYR A 230 2.11 18.29 19.40
N ARG A 231 3.34 18.32 19.88
CA ARG A 231 3.87 19.38 20.77
C ARG A 231 5.03 20.02 20.04
N LEU A 232 5.08 21.34 19.96
CA LEU A 232 6.20 22.09 19.41
C LEU A 232 6.74 23.00 20.50
N ASN A 233 7.95 22.74 20.98
CA ASN A 233 8.59 23.67 21.90
C ASN A 233 9.06 24.90 21.13
N LYS A 234 8.95 26.08 21.76
CA LYS A 234 9.53 27.28 21.16
C LYS A 234 11.07 27.19 21.18
N GLU A 235 11.62 26.95 22.36
CA GLU A 235 13.04 26.72 22.62
C GLU A 235 13.26 25.33 23.25
N TYR A 236 14.49 24.97 23.64
CA TYR A 236 14.69 23.75 24.42
C TYR A 236 14.21 23.92 25.86
N LEU A 237 13.61 22.87 26.44
CA LEU A 237 13.42 22.82 27.88
C LEU A 237 14.78 22.67 28.57
N THR A 238 14.94 23.31 29.73
CA THR A 238 16.12 23.20 30.57
C THR A 238 15.77 22.55 31.91
N SER A 239 16.51 21.50 32.30
CA SER A 239 16.53 21.02 33.69
C SER A 239 17.89 21.33 34.33
N THR A 240 17.85 21.97 35.50
CA THR A 240 19.06 22.26 36.28
C THR A 240 19.41 21.04 37.14
N PHE A 241 20.70 20.69 37.18
CA PHE A 241 21.25 19.71 38.11
C PHE A 241 22.36 20.35 38.94
N GLU A 242 22.12 20.47 40.24
CA GLU A 242 23.11 20.91 41.22
C GLU A 242 23.92 19.69 41.69
N GLY A 243 25.03 19.41 40.99
CA GLY A 243 25.95 18.35 41.37
C GLY A 243 26.91 18.77 42.47
N GLU A 244 27.59 17.79 43.09
CA GLU A 244 28.56 18.01 44.19
C GLU A 244 29.66 19.04 43.85
N THR A 245 30.02 19.16 42.57
CA THR A 245 31.15 19.99 42.10
C THR A 245 30.76 21.03 41.06
N GLU A 246 29.62 20.89 40.36
CA GLU A 246 29.20 21.82 39.31
C GLU A 246 27.69 21.82 39.11
N CYS A 247 27.15 23.00 38.75
CA CYS A 247 25.76 23.16 38.35
C CYS A 247 25.64 23.01 36.82
N SER A 248 24.90 22.01 36.36
CA SER A 248 24.70 21.71 34.93
C SER A 248 23.29 22.10 34.50
N ASN A 249 23.14 22.85 33.42
CA ASN A 249 21.84 23.13 32.79
C ASN A 249 21.69 22.25 31.54
N LEU A 250 20.89 21.20 31.65
CA LEU A 250 20.69 20.20 30.60
C LEU A 250 19.50 20.56 29.72
N ARG A 251 19.70 20.57 28.40
CA ARG A 251 18.67 20.91 27.41
C ARG A 251 18.10 19.68 26.73
N TYR A 252 16.79 19.60 26.63
CA TYR A 252 16.10 18.53 25.92
C TYR A 252 14.84 19.05 25.23
N SER A 253 14.40 18.31 24.22
CA SER A 253 13.12 18.57 23.56
C SER A 253 12.04 17.58 24.01
N THR A 254 10.87 18.14 24.34
CA THR A 254 9.61 17.40 24.52
C THR A 254 8.71 17.51 23.28
N SER A 255 9.22 18.12 22.21
CA SER A 255 8.50 18.27 20.94
C SER A 255 8.27 16.91 20.30
N PHE A 256 7.05 16.68 19.84
CA PHE A 256 6.67 15.42 19.21
C PHE A 256 5.65 15.60 18.09
N CYS A 257 5.53 14.58 17.25
CA CYS A 257 4.46 14.43 16.28
C CYS A 257 3.84 13.04 16.41
N LEU A 258 2.51 12.96 16.57
CA LEU A 258 1.73 11.73 16.64
C LEU A 258 0.83 11.63 15.40
N VAL A 259 1.06 10.60 14.59
CA VAL A 259 0.34 10.34 13.35
C VAL A 259 -0.51 9.09 13.49
N ARG A 260 -1.79 9.18 13.17
CA ARG A 260 -2.71 8.03 13.03
C ARG A 260 -2.68 7.51 11.59
N HIS A 261 -2.61 6.20 11.45
CA HIS A 261 -2.59 5.48 10.18
C HIS A 261 -3.73 4.47 10.11
N THR A 262 -4.21 4.24 8.89
CA THR A 262 -5.16 3.16 8.59
C THR A 262 -4.61 2.33 7.44
N TYR A 263 -4.25 1.08 7.74
CA TYR A 263 -3.97 0.08 6.72
C TYR A 263 -5.28 -0.51 6.21
N GLU A 264 -5.44 -0.56 4.90
CA GLU A 264 -6.41 -1.42 4.22
C GLU A 264 -5.70 -2.11 3.05
N SER A 265 -5.82 -3.44 2.97
CA SER A 265 -5.27 -4.21 1.86
C SER A 265 -6.01 -3.94 0.55
N ALA A 266 -5.43 -4.38 -0.57
CA ALA A 266 -6.22 -4.62 -1.78
C ALA A 266 -7.40 -5.55 -1.47
N LYS A 267 -8.50 -5.40 -2.22
CA LYS A 267 -9.64 -6.31 -2.14
C LYS A 267 -9.21 -7.71 -2.56
N ARG A 268 -9.63 -8.70 -1.76
CA ARG A 268 -9.54 -10.11 -2.11
C ARG A 268 -10.12 -10.31 -3.52
N PRO A 269 -9.41 -11.02 -4.43
CA PRO A 269 -9.98 -11.40 -5.71
C PRO A 269 -11.31 -12.11 -5.50
N SER A 270 -12.32 -11.78 -6.31
CA SER A 270 -13.60 -12.48 -6.26
C SER A 270 -13.35 -13.98 -6.39
N GLU A 271 -13.84 -14.76 -5.41
CA GLU A 271 -13.73 -16.21 -5.50
C GLU A 271 -14.39 -16.64 -6.80
N LYS A 272 -13.59 -17.19 -7.71
CA LYS A 272 -14.13 -17.95 -8.84
C LYS A 272 -14.88 -19.11 -8.23
N LYS A 273 -16.21 -19.00 -8.08
CA LYS A 273 -17.07 -20.18 -8.06
C LYS A 273 -16.63 -21.01 -9.26
N PRO A 274 -16.12 -22.24 -9.06
CA PRO A 274 -15.94 -23.16 -10.17
C PRO A 274 -17.27 -23.20 -10.92
N ALA A 275 -17.24 -23.13 -12.25
CA ALA A 275 -18.45 -23.33 -13.03
C ALA A 275 -19.02 -24.68 -12.61
N ALA A 276 -20.17 -24.66 -11.93
CA ALA A 276 -20.66 -25.83 -11.22
C ALA A 276 -21.10 -26.87 -12.25
N THR A 277 -20.20 -27.79 -12.58
CA THR A 277 -20.55 -29.10 -13.10
C THR A 277 -21.26 -29.83 -11.98
N THR A 278 -22.55 -29.56 -11.82
CA THR A 278 -23.42 -30.24 -10.85
C THR A 278 -23.26 -31.74 -11.07
N GLU A 279 -22.76 -32.44 -10.06
CA GLU A 279 -22.70 -33.89 -10.12
C GLU A 279 -24.12 -34.43 -9.98
N TRP A 280 -24.64 -34.96 -11.08
CA TRP A 280 -26.02 -35.44 -11.17
C TRP A 280 -26.18 -36.88 -10.67
N VAL A 281 -25.07 -37.62 -10.51
CA VAL A 281 -25.05 -38.99 -10.00
C VAL A 281 -25.57 -39.03 -8.56
N GLY A 282 -26.43 -40.00 -8.25
CA GLY A 282 -27.07 -40.16 -6.94
C GLY A 282 -28.34 -39.31 -6.74
N LYS A 283 -28.51 -38.22 -7.49
CA LYS A 283 -29.63 -37.28 -7.32
C LYS A 283 -30.96 -37.85 -7.82
N THR A 284 -32.05 -37.50 -7.12
CA THR A 284 -33.41 -37.62 -7.69
C THR A 284 -33.69 -36.41 -8.57
N VAL A 285 -34.23 -36.64 -9.76
CA VAL A 285 -34.69 -35.62 -10.68
C VAL A 285 -36.13 -35.89 -11.12
N GLN A 286 -36.87 -34.83 -11.42
CA GLN A 286 -38.23 -34.90 -11.98
C GLN A 286 -38.22 -34.33 -13.40
N LEU A 287 -38.73 -35.09 -14.37
CA LEU A 287 -38.86 -34.62 -15.75
C LEU A 287 -39.81 -33.42 -15.84
N THR A 288 -39.34 -32.36 -16.50
CA THR A 288 -40.10 -31.13 -16.81
C THR A 288 -40.59 -31.12 -18.26
N THR A 289 -40.03 -31.98 -19.11
CA THR A 289 -40.46 -32.24 -20.49
C THR A 289 -40.51 -33.74 -20.74
N SER A 290 -41.49 -34.25 -21.49
CA SER A 290 -41.56 -35.68 -21.82
C SER A 290 -40.34 -36.13 -22.64
N ARG A 291 -39.81 -37.33 -22.34
CA ARG A 291 -38.59 -37.87 -22.97
C ARG A 291 -38.70 -39.38 -23.21
N ASN A 292 -38.26 -39.84 -24.37
CA ASN A 292 -38.10 -41.28 -24.60
C ASN A 292 -36.96 -41.80 -23.71
N GLY A 293 -37.30 -42.76 -22.85
CA GLY A 293 -36.35 -43.64 -22.19
C GLY A 293 -36.29 -44.96 -22.96
N ARG A 294 -35.11 -45.54 -23.06
CA ARG A 294 -34.89 -46.82 -23.74
C ARG A 294 -33.87 -47.68 -23.02
N ASP A 295 -34.01 -48.97 -23.16
CA ASP A 295 -32.87 -49.86 -22.98
C ASP A 295 -32.00 -49.83 -24.25
N VAL A 296 -30.70 -49.63 -24.10
CA VAL A 296 -29.77 -49.58 -25.24
C VAL A 296 -29.18 -50.95 -25.48
N ALA A 297 -29.55 -51.60 -26.59
CA ALA A 297 -28.77 -52.71 -27.15
C ALA A 297 -28.33 -52.36 -28.59
N ASN A 298 -27.01 -52.35 -28.77
CA ASN A 298 -26.20 -51.76 -29.85
C ASN A 298 -26.30 -50.22 -30.00
N THR A 299 -25.21 -49.45 -29.91
CA THR A 299 -23.77 -49.78 -29.78
C THR A 299 -23.17 -49.27 -28.46
N THR A 300 -22.53 -50.17 -27.71
CA THR A 300 -21.62 -49.91 -26.57
C THR A 300 -22.24 -49.31 -25.28
N LEU A 301 -23.41 -49.80 -24.81
CA LEU A 301 -23.90 -49.51 -23.44
C LEU A 301 -24.74 -50.66 -22.80
N GLY A 302 -24.18 -51.88 -22.75
CA GLY A 302 -24.76 -53.01 -22.00
C GLY A 302 -25.60 -53.99 -22.84
N SER A 303 -25.91 -55.15 -22.25
CA SER A 303 -26.47 -56.33 -22.93
C SER A 303 -27.95 -56.62 -22.61
N THR A 304 -28.65 -55.69 -21.95
CA THR A 304 -30.06 -55.83 -21.55
C THR A 304 -30.90 -54.78 -22.28
N GLY A 305 -31.69 -55.16 -23.28
CA GLY A 305 -32.60 -54.19 -23.87
C GLY A 305 -33.57 -54.64 -24.95
N ASP A 306 -34.83 -54.76 -24.53
CA ASP A 306 -36.01 -54.94 -25.38
C ASP A 306 -37.18 -54.08 -24.86
N PHE A 307 -36.93 -52.78 -24.64
CA PHE A 307 -37.91 -51.84 -24.08
C PHE A 307 -37.65 -50.38 -24.51
N GLU A 308 -38.69 -49.69 -24.97
CA GLU A 308 -38.74 -48.23 -25.14
C GLU A 308 -40.05 -47.67 -24.56
N ALA A 309 -39.98 -46.51 -23.89
CA ALA A 309 -41.13 -45.83 -23.31
C ALA A 309 -41.01 -44.30 -23.39
N LEU A 310 -42.14 -43.63 -23.62
CA LEU A 310 -42.24 -42.19 -23.44
C LEU A 310 -42.48 -41.88 -21.96
N MET A 311 -41.46 -41.37 -21.28
CA MET A 311 -41.60 -40.87 -19.91
C MET A 311 -42.28 -39.49 -19.94
N PRO A 312 -43.45 -39.30 -19.30
CA PRO A 312 -44.16 -38.03 -19.30
C PRO A 312 -43.50 -36.97 -18.39
N VAL A 313 -43.96 -35.72 -18.51
CA VAL A 313 -43.70 -34.67 -17.53
C VAL A 313 -44.14 -35.15 -16.14
N GLY A 314 -43.33 -34.89 -15.12
CA GLY A 314 -43.58 -35.31 -13.73
C GLY A 314 -42.94 -36.63 -13.32
N THR A 315 -42.42 -37.44 -14.26
CA THR A 315 -41.72 -38.70 -13.92
C THR A 315 -40.51 -38.43 -13.03
N GLU A 316 -40.47 -39.06 -11.86
CA GLU A 316 -39.29 -39.06 -10.98
C GLU A 316 -38.34 -40.22 -11.29
N LEU A 317 -37.05 -39.87 -11.34
CA LEU A 317 -35.94 -40.72 -11.73
C LEU A 317 -34.78 -40.50 -10.75
N GLN A 318 -34.08 -41.55 -10.32
CA GLN A 318 -32.79 -41.40 -9.62
C GLN A 318 -31.64 -41.70 -10.57
N ILE A 319 -30.76 -40.73 -10.81
CA ILE A 319 -29.62 -40.90 -11.74
C ILE A 319 -28.54 -41.77 -11.07
N ILE A 320 -28.14 -42.86 -11.74
CA ILE A 320 -27.22 -43.88 -11.22
C ILE A 320 -25.81 -43.71 -11.77
N LYS A 321 -25.70 -43.40 -13.08
CA LYS A 321 -24.44 -43.14 -13.77
C LYS A 321 -24.69 -42.35 -15.05
N THR A 322 -23.66 -41.68 -15.55
CA THR A 322 -23.69 -40.99 -16.85
C THR A 322 -22.69 -41.62 -17.82
N HIS A 323 -22.95 -41.51 -19.12
CA HIS A 323 -22.03 -41.96 -20.17
C HIS A 323 -21.98 -40.97 -21.32
N ASP A 324 -20.77 -40.69 -21.81
CA ASP A 324 -20.52 -39.73 -22.88
C ASP A 324 -20.54 -40.39 -24.26
N THR A 325 -21.26 -39.78 -25.19
CA THR A 325 -21.24 -40.12 -26.61
C THR A 325 -20.54 -39.02 -27.41
N LYS A 326 -20.46 -39.18 -28.74
CA LYS A 326 -19.83 -38.19 -29.62
C LYS A 326 -20.42 -36.77 -29.46
N ASP A 327 -21.71 -36.65 -29.13
CA ASP A 327 -22.42 -35.36 -29.18
C ASP A 327 -23.16 -34.99 -27.87
N MET A 328 -23.56 -35.97 -27.03
CA MET A 328 -24.32 -35.74 -25.78
C MET A 328 -23.94 -36.72 -24.66
N ARG A 329 -24.35 -36.41 -23.43
CA ARG A 329 -24.21 -37.27 -22.25
C ARG A 329 -25.55 -37.89 -21.86
N PHE A 330 -25.61 -39.22 -21.87
CA PHE A 330 -26.77 -40.00 -21.44
C PHE A 330 -26.70 -40.25 -19.93
N ALA A 331 -27.86 -40.33 -19.28
CA ALA A 331 -27.99 -40.77 -17.89
C ALA A 331 -28.73 -42.11 -17.84
N LEU A 332 -28.21 -43.05 -17.06
CA LEU A 332 -28.96 -44.21 -16.59
C LEU A 332 -29.67 -43.80 -15.31
N ALA A 333 -30.97 -44.06 -15.23
CA ALA A 333 -31.74 -43.76 -14.04
C ALA A 333 -32.67 -44.90 -13.62
N LYS A 334 -32.94 -44.98 -12.31
CA LYS A 334 -33.94 -45.84 -11.70
C LYS A 334 -35.30 -45.14 -11.75
N ILE A 335 -36.31 -45.77 -12.34
CA ILE A 335 -37.68 -45.26 -12.38
C ILE A 335 -38.36 -45.46 -11.01
N LYS A 336 -39.01 -44.42 -10.46
CA LYS A 336 -39.71 -44.54 -9.16
C LYS A 336 -41.13 -45.10 -9.24
N ALA A 337 -41.74 -45.08 -10.42
CA ALA A 337 -43.08 -45.63 -10.68
C ALA A 337 -43.02 -46.64 -11.83
N ALA A 338 -44.03 -47.50 -11.95
CA ALA A 338 -44.14 -48.41 -13.08
C ALA A 338 -44.31 -47.60 -14.39
N LEU A 339 -43.54 -47.97 -15.42
CA LEU A 339 -43.49 -47.24 -16.69
C LEU A 339 -44.02 -48.14 -17.82
N PRO A 340 -45.20 -47.85 -18.39
CA PRO A 340 -45.69 -48.53 -19.58
C PRO A 340 -44.89 -48.10 -20.81
N GLY A 341 -44.58 -49.06 -21.68
CA GLY A 341 -43.80 -48.88 -22.90
C GLY A 341 -44.08 -50.00 -23.91
N ARG A 342 -43.14 -50.24 -24.81
CA ARG A 342 -43.21 -51.31 -25.81
C ARG A 342 -41.89 -52.08 -25.91
N ASP A 343 -41.96 -53.34 -26.29
CA ASP A 343 -40.80 -54.11 -26.77
C ASP A 343 -40.46 -53.74 -28.24
N ARG A 344 -39.37 -54.30 -28.79
CA ARG A 344 -38.95 -54.11 -30.19
C ARG A 344 -39.90 -54.74 -31.20
N SER A 345 -40.74 -55.68 -30.77
CA SER A 345 -41.82 -56.24 -31.58
C SER A 345 -43.06 -55.33 -31.59
N GLY A 346 -43.06 -54.27 -30.78
CA GLY A 346 -44.14 -53.30 -30.66
C GLY A 346 -45.21 -53.67 -29.63
N ASN A 347 -45.09 -54.81 -28.93
CA ASN A 347 -46.06 -55.25 -27.92
C ASN A 347 -46.01 -54.33 -26.69
N PRO A 348 -47.14 -54.04 -26.04
CA PRO A 348 -47.15 -53.27 -24.80
C PRO A 348 -46.51 -54.06 -23.65
N VAL A 349 -45.52 -53.46 -22.99
CA VAL A 349 -44.82 -54.02 -21.82
C VAL A 349 -44.77 -52.96 -20.73
N THR A 350 -44.84 -53.34 -19.45
CA THR A 350 -44.69 -52.39 -18.33
C THR A 350 -43.46 -52.74 -17.49
N ARG A 351 -42.52 -51.79 -17.38
CA ARG A 351 -41.35 -51.90 -16.49
C ARG A 351 -41.77 -51.58 -15.05
N ALA A 352 -41.41 -52.45 -14.12
CA ALA A 352 -41.69 -52.26 -12.70
C ALA A 352 -40.93 -51.05 -12.13
N ALA A 353 -41.49 -50.40 -11.11
CA ALA A 353 -40.75 -49.43 -10.29
C ALA A 353 -39.42 -50.06 -9.81
N THR A 354 -38.36 -49.26 -9.72
CA THR A 354 -36.93 -49.65 -9.53
C THR A 354 -36.19 -50.21 -10.74
N SER A 355 -36.85 -50.38 -11.90
CA SER A 355 -36.12 -50.72 -13.15
C SER A 355 -35.18 -49.60 -13.60
N GLU A 356 -34.08 -49.96 -14.26
CA GLU A 356 -33.15 -48.98 -14.84
C GLU A 356 -33.55 -48.63 -16.29
N ILE A 357 -33.29 -47.39 -16.73
CA ILE A 357 -33.56 -46.92 -18.10
C ILE A 357 -32.56 -45.82 -18.52
N TRP A 358 -32.15 -45.79 -19.79
CA TRP A 358 -31.29 -44.74 -20.33
C TRP A 358 -32.10 -43.62 -21.02
N PHE A 359 -31.71 -42.37 -20.80
CA PHE A 359 -32.21 -41.23 -21.56
C PHE A 359 -31.13 -40.16 -21.82
N ALA A 360 -31.30 -39.35 -22.86
CA ALA A 360 -30.40 -38.22 -23.14
C ALA A 360 -30.67 -37.11 -22.13
N ALA A 361 -29.66 -36.77 -21.31
CA ALA A 361 -29.85 -36.00 -20.09
C ALA A 361 -29.10 -34.65 -20.11
N LEU A 362 -27.83 -34.68 -20.52
CA LEU A 362 -26.88 -33.58 -20.33
C LEU A 362 -26.13 -33.25 -21.63
N ASP A 363 -25.67 -32.01 -21.77
CA ASP A 363 -24.67 -31.62 -22.76
C ASP A 363 -23.25 -32.07 -22.34
N LYS A 364 -22.27 -31.90 -23.23
CA LYS A 364 -20.86 -32.23 -22.93
C LYS A 364 -20.21 -31.40 -21.81
N ARG A 365 -20.87 -30.32 -21.36
CA ARG A 365 -20.42 -29.47 -20.25
C ARG A 365 -21.08 -29.83 -18.92
N GLY A 366 -21.97 -30.84 -18.91
CA GLY A 366 -22.72 -31.28 -17.73
C GLY A 366 -23.97 -30.43 -17.44
N SER A 367 -24.36 -29.55 -18.36
CA SER A 367 -25.60 -28.76 -18.26
C SER A 367 -26.80 -29.63 -18.67
N VAL A 368 -27.95 -29.41 -18.04
CA VAL A 368 -29.19 -30.11 -18.41
C VAL A 368 -29.57 -29.74 -19.85
N LEU A 369 -29.91 -30.74 -20.66
CA LEU A 369 -30.39 -30.48 -22.02
C LEU A 369 -31.70 -29.68 -21.97
N LYS A 370 -31.99 -28.95 -23.05
CA LYS A 370 -33.22 -28.15 -23.14
C LYS A 370 -34.28 -28.82 -24.03
N GLY A 371 -35.54 -28.65 -23.67
CA GLY A 371 -36.70 -29.03 -24.47
C GLY A 371 -36.89 -28.12 -25.69
N LYS A 372 -37.88 -28.45 -26.53
CA LYS A 372 -38.29 -27.57 -27.65
C LYS A 372 -38.77 -26.19 -27.17
N ASP A 373 -39.23 -26.11 -25.93
CA ASP A 373 -39.66 -24.91 -25.21
C ASP A 373 -38.51 -24.12 -24.55
N LYS A 374 -37.25 -24.52 -24.77
CA LYS A 374 -36.03 -23.95 -24.17
C LYS A 374 -35.93 -24.06 -22.64
N LYS A 375 -36.77 -24.86 -21.98
CA LYS A 375 -36.64 -25.19 -20.55
C LYS A 375 -35.72 -26.39 -20.38
N ASP A 376 -35.03 -26.46 -19.24
CA ASP A 376 -34.26 -27.66 -18.86
C ASP A 376 -35.22 -28.86 -18.78
N ILE A 377 -34.75 -30.06 -19.16
CA ILE A 377 -35.61 -31.25 -19.37
C ILE A 377 -35.95 -32.03 -18.10
N PHE A 378 -35.24 -31.75 -17.01
CA PHE A 378 -35.57 -32.15 -15.66
C PHE A 378 -35.08 -31.10 -14.65
N LYS A 379 -35.60 -31.18 -13.43
CA LYS A 379 -35.14 -30.43 -12.25
C LYS A 379 -34.75 -31.40 -11.14
N GLU A 380 -33.87 -31.00 -10.23
CA GLU A 380 -33.58 -31.76 -9.02
C GLU A 380 -34.81 -31.81 -8.09
N VAL A 381 -35.01 -32.95 -7.43
CA VAL A 381 -35.97 -33.09 -6.32
C VAL A 381 -35.15 -33.09 -5.03
N PRO A 382 -35.24 -32.04 -4.18
CA PRO A 382 -34.50 -31.97 -2.93
C PRO A 382 -34.87 -33.12 -1.98
N LEU A 383 -33.88 -33.66 -1.28
CA LEU A 383 -34.14 -34.49 -0.10
C LEU A 383 -34.67 -33.60 1.04
N ALA A 384 -35.46 -34.19 1.94
CA ALA A 384 -35.95 -33.51 3.14
C ALA A 384 -34.77 -32.95 3.97
N PRO A 385 -34.90 -31.75 4.57
CA PRO A 385 -33.77 -31.04 5.15
C PRO A 385 -33.20 -31.78 6.38
N GLN A 386 -31.95 -32.24 6.27
CA GLN A 386 -31.13 -32.53 7.45
C GLN A 386 -30.61 -31.22 8.04
N ALA A 387 -30.34 -31.23 9.35
CA ALA A 387 -29.99 -30.04 10.12
C ALA A 387 -28.81 -29.27 9.49
N ALA A 388 -28.99 -27.97 9.28
CA ALA A 388 -27.97 -27.11 8.70
C ALA A 388 -26.75 -27.02 9.63
N GLY A 389 -25.63 -27.60 9.20
CA GLY A 389 -24.33 -27.31 9.81
C GLY A 389 -24.05 -25.81 9.75
N LYS A 390 -23.55 -25.24 10.85
CA LYS A 390 -23.27 -23.79 10.96
C LYS A 390 -22.41 -23.35 9.78
N GLN A 391 -22.95 -22.47 8.95
CA GLN A 391 -22.24 -21.89 7.83
C GLN A 391 -21.13 -20.98 8.40
N GLU A 392 -19.87 -21.21 8.00
CA GLU A 392 -18.75 -20.36 8.43
C GLU A 392 -19.04 -18.89 8.05
N PRO A 393 -18.73 -17.93 8.93
CA PRO A 393 -18.94 -16.51 8.63
C PRO A 393 -18.13 -16.11 7.39
N ALA A 394 -18.75 -15.30 6.51
CA ALA A 394 -18.11 -14.86 5.28
C ALA A 394 -16.82 -14.07 5.57
N LYS A 395 -15.73 -14.44 4.90
CA LYS A 395 -14.44 -13.74 5.03
C LYS A 395 -14.58 -12.29 4.54
N PRO A 396 -13.98 -11.30 5.24
CA PRO A 396 -14.00 -9.91 4.80
C PRO A 396 -13.30 -9.74 3.44
N GLU A 397 -13.66 -8.68 2.70
CA GLU A 397 -13.00 -8.38 1.42
C GLU A 397 -11.57 -7.87 1.58
N THR A 398 -11.22 -7.29 2.73
CA THR A 398 -9.90 -6.67 2.99
C THR A 398 -9.41 -6.96 4.41
N ASN A 399 -8.10 -7.00 4.58
CA ASN A 399 -7.46 -6.93 5.90
C ASN A 399 -7.31 -5.44 6.26
N LYS A 400 -7.75 -5.05 7.46
CA LYS A 400 -7.65 -3.68 7.96
C LYS A 400 -6.94 -3.63 9.32
N LEU A 401 -6.27 -2.52 9.60
CA LEU A 401 -5.69 -2.21 10.92
C LEU A 401 -5.53 -0.71 11.10
N SER A 402 -5.87 -0.19 12.28
CA SER A 402 -5.47 1.14 12.74
C SER A 402 -4.22 1.09 13.62
N PHE A 403 -3.27 1.96 13.39
CA PHE A 403 -2.04 2.07 14.18
C PHE A 403 -1.54 3.52 14.17
N PHE A 404 -0.54 3.82 15.00
CA PHE A 404 0.04 5.14 15.16
C PHE A 404 1.54 5.10 14.94
N SER A 405 2.11 6.22 14.53
CA SER A 405 3.55 6.51 14.66
C SER A 405 3.75 7.75 15.53
N LEU A 406 4.67 7.64 16.49
CA LEU A 406 5.06 8.72 17.37
C LEU A 406 6.54 9.04 17.15
N TYR A 407 6.84 10.32 16.99
CA TYR A 407 8.19 10.85 16.80
C TYR A 407 8.49 11.83 17.93
N MET A 408 9.30 11.44 18.91
CA MET A 408 9.67 12.24 20.09
C MET A 408 11.05 12.89 19.94
N HIS A 409 11.29 13.96 20.70
CA HIS A 409 12.52 14.76 20.73
C HIS A 409 12.82 15.47 19.40
N LEU A 410 11.79 16.02 18.76
CA LEU A 410 11.95 16.80 17.53
C LEU A 410 12.59 18.17 17.82
N LEU A 411 13.24 18.75 16.83
CA LEU A 411 13.88 20.06 16.92
C LEU A 411 12.85 21.18 17.32
N PRO A 412 13.14 22.03 18.33
CA PRO A 412 12.31 23.20 18.67
C PRO A 412 12.25 24.26 17.56
N PHE A 413 11.24 25.12 17.63
CA PHE A 413 10.92 26.09 16.59
C PHE A 413 12.04 27.10 16.29
N GLU A 414 12.60 27.75 17.31
CA GLU A 414 13.63 28.79 17.15
C GLU A 414 14.97 28.25 16.60
N GLN A 415 15.10 26.93 16.48
CA GLN A 415 16.26 26.25 15.90
C GLN A 415 16.07 25.89 14.41
N TYR A 416 14.92 26.19 13.80
CA TYR A 416 14.73 25.98 12.35
C TYR A 416 15.51 26.95 11.45
N PRO A 417 15.60 28.26 11.77
CA PRO A 417 16.62 29.11 11.17
C PRO A 417 18.02 28.52 11.42
N LEU A 418 18.84 28.41 10.38
CA LEU A 418 20.22 27.95 10.55
C LEU A 418 21.04 29.05 11.24
N GLN A 419 21.66 28.69 12.36
CA GLN A 419 22.52 29.58 13.14
C GLN A 419 23.87 29.79 12.43
N ALA A 420 24.56 30.88 12.77
CA ALA A 420 25.87 31.19 12.23
C ALA A 420 26.87 30.06 12.55
N GLY A 421 27.48 29.47 11.52
CA GLY A 421 28.40 28.33 11.64
C GLY A 421 27.76 26.94 11.43
N GLU A 422 26.42 26.81 11.38
CA GLU A 422 25.76 25.54 11.02
C GLU A 422 25.84 25.20 9.52
N TYR A 423 26.21 26.18 8.69
CA TYR A 423 26.32 26.06 7.23
C TYR A 423 27.58 26.74 6.71
N HIS A 424 28.19 26.15 5.69
CA HIS A 424 29.31 26.71 4.93
C HIS A 424 28.82 27.10 3.54
N THR A 425 29.15 28.31 3.08
CA THR A 425 28.79 28.80 1.73
C THR A 425 29.18 27.79 0.65
N ARG A 426 28.23 27.43 -0.21
CA ARG A 426 28.47 26.53 -1.33
C ARG A 426 28.42 27.27 -2.64
N LEU A 427 29.31 26.89 -3.56
CA LEU A 427 29.47 27.52 -4.85
C LEU A 427 29.39 26.46 -5.95
N ARG A 428 28.79 26.81 -7.08
CA ARG A 428 28.87 26.02 -8.32
C ARG A 428 29.75 26.73 -9.33
N ILE A 429 30.65 25.98 -9.96
CA ILE A 429 31.57 26.50 -10.98
C ILE A 429 30.76 26.83 -12.25
N LYS A 430 30.72 28.10 -12.66
CA LYS A 430 30.03 28.54 -13.90
C LYS A 430 30.97 28.92 -15.04
N ALA A 431 32.27 29.11 -14.77
CA ALA A 431 33.30 29.36 -15.77
C ALA A 431 34.08 28.09 -16.14
N LYS A 432 34.43 27.93 -17.42
CA LYS A 432 35.31 26.85 -17.88
C LYS A 432 36.79 27.14 -17.56
N ASN A 433 37.62 26.10 -17.66
CA ASN A 433 39.09 26.19 -17.59
C ASN A 433 39.61 26.89 -16.33
N ARG A 434 38.96 26.69 -15.16
CA ARG A 434 39.36 27.30 -13.90
C ARG A 434 40.49 26.50 -13.26
N ASN A 435 41.67 27.12 -13.18
CA ASN A 435 42.85 26.51 -12.57
C ASN A 435 42.73 26.49 -11.04
N VAL A 436 43.00 25.32 -10.44
CA VAL A 436 43.08 25.16 -8.97
C VAL A 436 44.51 24.90 -8.50
N ARG A 437 44.78 25.20 -7.23
CA ARG A 437 46.11 25.29 -6.61
C ARG A 437 46.17 24.53 -5.28
N LYS A 438 47.36 24.16 -4.81
CA LYS A 438 47.58 23.59 -3.46
C LYS A 438 47.55 24.67 -2.35
N GLU A 439 47.86 25.90 -2.71
CA GLU A 439 48.16 27.00 -1.79
C GLU A 439 47.54 28.31 -2.30
N ALA A 440 47.46 29.32 -1.44
CA ALA A 440 46.95 30.66 -1.73
C ALA A 440 47.91 31.49 -2.60
N ASN A 441 48.31 30.96 -3.76
CA ASN A 441 49.22 31.63 -4.69
C ASN A 441 48.69 31.53 -6.13
N LEU A 442 48.32 32.68 -6.70
CA LEU A 442 47.80 32.74 -8.07
C LEU A 442 48.85 32.55 -9.17
N THR A 443 50.14 32.54 -8.84
CA THR A 443 51.25 32.31 -9.78
C THR A 443 51.81 30.88 -9.78
N ALA A 444 51.54 30.08 -8.74
CA ALA A 444 52.08 28.72 -8.61
C ALA A 444 51.60 27.78 -9.73
N THR A 445 52.22 26.60 -9.86
CA THR A 445 51.81 25.59 -10.86
C THR A 445 50.40 25.05 -10.57
N PRO A 446 49.44 25.12 -11.52
CA PRO A 446 48.12 24.53 -11.31
C PRO A 446 48.17 23.02 -11.11
N LEU A 447 47.37 22.54 -10.14
CA LEU A 447 47.08 21.11 -9.95
C LEU A 447 46.32 20.53 -11.15
N GLY A 448 45.48 21.35 -11.76
CA GLY A 448 44.61 20.99 -12.87
C GLY A 448 43.49 22.00 -13.01
N GLN A 449 42.47 21.65 -13.78
CA GLN A 449 41.25 22.41 -13.93
C GLN A 449 40.07 21.70 -13.26
N ILE A 450 39.17 22.49 -12.68
CA ILE A 450 37.90 22.01 -12.13
C ILE A 450 36.81 22.10 -13.22
N ASP A 451 35.93 21.09 -13.25
CA ASP A 451 34.91 20.96 -14.30
C ASP A 451 33.77 21.99 -14.16
N LEU A 452 33.15 22.33 -15.29
CA LEU A 452 31.95 23.16 -15.32
C LEU A 452 30.80 22.48 -14.55
N GLY A 453 30.12 23.25 -13.70
CA GLY A 453 29.08 22.75 -12.82
C GLY A 453 29.58 21.78 -11.76
N ALA A 454 30.86 21.82 -11.39
CA ALA A 454 31.34 21.23 -10.14
C ALA A 454 30.81 22.03 -8.95
N GLU A 455 30.63 21.38 -7.81
CA GLU A 455 30.16 22.01 -6.58
C GLU A 455 31.26 21.97 -5.52
N VAL A 456 31.40 23.07 -4.78
CA VAL A 456 32.46 23.26 -3.80
C VAL A 456 31.93 23.96 -2.55
N GLU A 457 32.55 23.69 -1.41
CA GLU A 457 32.26 24.31 -0.12
C GLU A 457 33.38 25.30 0.22
N VAL A 458 33.04 26.54 0.56
CA VAL A 458 34.01 27.59 0.90
C VAL A 458 34.46 27.41 2.34
N ILE A 459 35.79 27.36 2.53
CA ILE A 459 36.43 27.28 3.84
C ILE A 459 36.93 28.67 4.28
N SER A 460 37.49 29.44 3.35
CA SER A 460 37.91 30.82 3.57
C SER A 460 37.97 31.60 2.25
N ILE A 461 37.89 32.93 2.32
CA ILE A 461 38.05 33.84 1.18
C ILE A 461 39.09 34.90 1.56
N THR A 462 40.08 35.08 0.70
CA THR A 462 40.97 36.25 0.70
C THR A 462 40.46 37.24 -0.35
N PRO A 463 39.78 38.33 0.04
CA PRO A 463 39.32 39.35 -0.89
C PRO A 463 40.51 40.18 -1.41
N ASN A 464 40.31 40.83 -2.55
CA ASN A 464 41.27 41.78 -3.15
C ASN A 464 42.70 41.22 -3.36
N HIS A 465 42.86 39.92 -3.55
CA HIS A 465 44.16 39.28 -3.74
C HIS A 465 44.74 39.64 -5.12
N PRO A 466 45.86 40.36 -5.23
CA PRO A 466 46.48 40.67 -6.52
C PRO A 466 47.22 39.44 -7.07
N MET A 467 47.49 39.36 -8.38
CA MET A 467 48.24 38.21 -8.92
C MET A 467 49.75 38.34 -8.66
N LYS A 468 50.26 39.57 -8.67
CA LYS A 468 51.60 40.00 -8.26
C LYS A 468 51.52 41.29 -7.44
N PRO A 469 52.50 41.60 -6.58
CA PRO A 469 52.56 42.88 -5.89
C PRO A 469 52.53 44.06 -6.87
N GLY A 470 51.58 44.98 -6.69
CA GLY A 470 51.39 46.16 -7.54
C GLY A 470 50.34 46.02 -8.66
N ASP A 471 49.75 44.84 -8.88
CA ASP A 471 48.66 44.68 -9.86
C ASP A 471 47.40 45.46 -9.44
N THR A 472 46.78 46.18 -10.38
CA THR A 472 45.47 46.84 -10.19
C THR A 472 44.29 45.88 -10.37
N THR A 473 44.52 44.73 -11.01
CA THR A 473 43.56 43.62 -11.08
C THR A 473 43.65 42.78 -9.82
N THR A 474 42.53 42.58 -9.14
CA THR A 474 42.43 41.76 -7.93
C THR A 474 41.45 40.60 -8.10
N TYR A 475 41.56 39.60 -7.24
CA TYR A 475 40.76 38.39 -7.25
C TYR A 475 40.21 38.11 -5.85
N GLU A 476 39.01 37.55 -5.75
CA GLU A 476 38.62 36.83 -4.54
C GLU A 476 39.22 35.42 -4.63
N LEU A 477 40.21 35.13 -3.80
CA LEU A 477 40.90 33.84 -3.76
C LEU A 477 40.33 33.00 -2.62
N ALA A 478 39.63 31.92 -2.94
CA ALA A 478 38.98 31.07 -1.94
C ALA A 478 39.75 29.77 -1.71
N GLN A 479 39.83 29.35 -0.45
CA GLN A 479 40.08 27.95 -0.10
C GLN A 479 38.75 27.21 -0.16
N ILE A 480 38.71 26.13 -0.94
CA ILE A 480 37.51 25.38 -1.24
C ILE A 480 37.72 23.88 -1.01
N LYS A 481 36.67 23.21 -0.55
CA LYS A 481 36.57 21.76 -0.48
C LYS A 481 35.75 21.25 -1.65
N ILE A 482 36.27 20.28 -2.40
CA ILE A 482 35.58 19.74 -3.58
C ILE A 482 34.42 18.86 -3.11
N LEU A 483 33.17 19.17 -3.53
CA LEU A 483 31.98 18.36 -3.23
C LEU A 483 31.58 17.44 -4.39
N SER A 484 31.79 17.87 -5.64
CA SER A 484 31.54 17.06 -6.83
C SER A 484 32.55 17.36 -7.94
N LYS A 485 32.71 16.42 -8.89
CA LYS A 485 33.61 16.49 -10.06
C LYS A 485 35.06 16.87 -9.71
N GLY A 486 35.89 15.84 -9.48
CA GLY A 486 37.31 16.01 -9.16
C GLY A 486 38.12 16.77 -10.23
N VAL A 487 39.23 17.34 -9.81
CA VAL A 487 40.12 18.16 -10.65
C VAL A 487 40.92 17.27 -11.58
N ARG A 488 41.10 17.69 -12.84
CA ARG A 488 41.89 16.94 -13.83
C ARG A 488 43.01 17.77 -14.47
N LYS A 489 44.09 17.09 -14.85
CA LYS A 489 45.20 17.61 -15.65
C LYS A 489 45.59 16.58 -16.69
N ALA A 490 45.54 16.93 -17.98
CA ALA A 490 45.74 15.99 -19.09
C ALA A 490 44.93 14.68 -18.97
N GLY A 491 43.64 14.79 -18.59
CA GLY A 491 42.72 13.65 -18.39
C GLY A 491 42.86 12.92 -17.05
N VAL A 492 44.05 12.93 -16.43
CA VAL A 492 44.34 12.31 -15.13
C VAL A 492 43.74 13.14 -13.99
N GLN A 493 43.15 12.48 -12.99
CA GLN A 493 42.59 13.15 -11.81
C GLN A 493 43.70 13.51 -10.82
N THR A 494 43.76 14.79 -10.41
CA THR A 494 44.82 15.34 -9.54
C THR A 494 44.32 15.87 -8.20
N ALA A 495 42.99 16.01 -8.02
CA ALA A 495 42.32 16.12 -6.73
C ALA A 495 40.92 15.47 -6.81
N LYS A 496 40.38 15.03 -5.68
CA LYS A 496 39.10 14.31 -5.56
C LYS A 496 38.12 15.02 -4.62
N VAL A 497 36.88 14.54 -4.63
CA VAL A 497 35.85 14.95 -3.68
C VAL A 497 36.38 14.74 -2.25
N GLY A 498 36.26 15.78 -1.42
CA GLY A 498 36.79 15.86 -0.06
C GLY A 498 38.10 16.64 0.07
N ASP A 499 38.90 16.79 -0.99
CA ASP A 499 40.19 17.48 -0.94
C ASP A 499 40.00 19.02 -0.82
N LEU A 500 40.95 19.67 -0.14
CA LEU A 500 41.06 21.12 -0.04
C LEU A 500 42.00 21.67 -1.13
N VAL A 501 41.53 22.66 -1.89
CA VAL A 501 42.30 23.35 -2.94
C VAL A 501 42.01 24.86 -2.91
N TRP A 502 42.83 25.64 -3.60
CA TRP A 502 42.68 27.09 -3.73
C TRP A 502 42.30 27.49 -5.16
N MET A 503 41.38 28.45 -5.31
CA MET A 503 40.88 28.89 -6.61
C MET A 503 40.40 30.36 -6.56
N ALA A 504 40.64 31.14 -7.61
CA ALA A 504 39.97 32.42 -7.79
C ALA A 504 38.47 32.20 -8.08
N ILE A 505 37.59 32.77 -7.26
CA ILE A 505 36.13 32.71 -7.44
C ILE A 505 35.56 33.93 -8.16
N SER A 506 36.30 35.05 -8.18
CA SER A 506 35.99 36.23 -8.99
C SER A 506 37.27 37.00 -9.38
N LYS A 507 37.11 37.98 -10.26
CA LYS A 507 38.14 38.92 -10.71
C LYS A 507 37.53 40.32 -10.82
N SER A 508 38.23 41.32 -10.30
CA SER A 508 37.87 42.74 -10.36
C SER A 508 38.97 43.55 -11.03
N GLU A 509 38.57 44.48 -11.89
CA GLU A 509 39.46 45.42 -12.58
C GLU A 509 38.92 46.84 -12.43
N ALA A 510 39.79 47.84 -12.46
CA ALA A 510 39.36 49.23 -12.39
C ALA A 510 38.40 49.57 -13.54
N ASN A 511 37.26 50.17 -13.20
CA ASN A 511 36.18 50.59 -14.10
C ASN A 511 35.41 49.46 -14.83
N ASN A 512 35.61 48.19 -14.46
CA ASN A 512 34.84 47.04 -14.98
C ASN A 512 33.96 46.42 -13.88
N GLU A 513 32.85 45.78 -14.26
CA GLU A 513 32.09 44.94 -13.32
C GLU A 513 32.89 43.68 -12.92
N THR A 514 32.72 43.22 -11.68
CA THR A 514 33.40 42.02 -11.16
C THR A 514 32.98 40.76 -11.91
N GLU A 515 33.92 40.16 -12.64
CA GLU A 515 33.74 38.86 -13.29
C GLU A 515 33.71 37.74 -12.25
N ARG A 516 32.53 37.19 -11.96
CA ARG A 516 32.38 36.02 -11.07
C ARG A 516 32.56 34.72 -11.85
N TYR A 517 33.42 33.82 -11.36
CA TYR A 517 33.64 32.47 -11.92
C TYR A 517 32.72 31.39 -11.34
N VAL A 518 31.97 31.76 -10.31
CA VAL A 518 31.03 30.92 -9.57
C VAL A 518 29.64 31.53 -9.54
N GLU A 519 28.64 30.69 -9.28
CA GLU A 519 27.35 31.07 -8.72
C GLU A 519 27.27 30.54 -7.28
N GLU A 520 26.59 31.25 -6.40
CA GLU A 520 26.32 30.76 -5.05
C GLU A 520 25.14 29.78 -5.09
N ILE A 521 25.32 28.61 -4.49
CA ILE A 521 24.24 27.64 -4.29
C ILE A 521 23.46 28.16 -3.07
N PRO A 522 22.15 28.42 -3.18
CA PRO A 522 21.35 28.95 -2.08
C PRO A 522 21.55 28.17 -0.79
N GLN A 523 21.64 28.89 0.33
CA GLN A 523 21.76 28.27 1.65
C GLN A 523 20.61 27.28 1.87
N GLN A 524 20.98 26.04 2.18
CA GLN A 524 20.00 25.01 2.52
C GLN A 524 19.28 25.43 3.81
N GLN A 525 17.95 25.40 3.82
CA GLN A 525 17.14 25.70 5.01
C GLN A 525 16.57 24.42 5.60
N ARG A 526 16.37 24.37 6.93
CA ARG A 526 15.59 23.30 7.57
C ARG A 526 14.13 23.43 7.12
N VAL A 527 13.56 22.37 6.56
CA VAL A 527 12.19 22.39 6.05
C VAL A 527 11.20 22.37 7.21
N ARG A 528 10.46 23.47 7.42
CA ARG A 528 9.37 23.52 8.41
C ARG A 528 8.31 22.44 8.09
N PRO A 529 7.88 21.61 9.05
CA PRO A 529 6.81 20.64 8.85
C PRO A 529 5.48 21.33 8.50
N SER A 530 4.68 20.70 7.65
CA SER A 530 3.40 21.25 7.16
C SER A 530 2.24 21.12 8.15
N TYR A 531 2.41 20.40 9.26
CA TYR A 531 1.37 20.12 10.25
C TYR A 531 1.30 21.13 11.39
N TRP A 532 2.23 22.10 11.46
CA TRP A 532 2.16 23.16 12.47
C TRP A 532 0.96 24.07 12.20
N LYS A 533 0.14 24.29 13.25
CA LYS A 533 -0.95 25.26 13.22
C LYS A 533 -0.40 26.68 13.18
N GLY A 534 -0.97 27.49 12.29
CA GLY A 534 -0.61 28.88 12.11
C GLY A 534 -1.37 29.49 10.94
N LYS A 535 -1.13 30.78 10.70
CA LYS A 535 -1.59 31.44 9.47
C LYS A 535 -0.65 31.14 8.33
N VAL A 536 -1.18 31.07 7.12
CA VAL A 536 -0.38 30.92 5.90
C VAL A 536 -0.85 31.96 4.89
N LYS A 537 0.11 32.73 4.37
CA LYS A 537 -0.12 33.70 3.31
C LYS A 537 0.19 33.04 1.96
N ALA A 538 -0.78 33.01 1.06
CA ALA A 538 -0.62 32.49 -0.30
C ALA A 538 -0.59 33.64 -1.31
N ARG A 539 0.58 33.94 -1.88
CA ARG A 539 0.72 34.87 -3.01
C ARG A 539 0.45 34.12 -4.32
N LEU A 540 -0.48 34.62 -5.12
CA LEU A 540 -0.86 34.00 -6.38
C LEU A 540 0.18 34.26 -7.47
N LYS A 541 0.72 33.20 -8.09
CA LYS A 541 1.68 33.25 -9.22
C LYS A 541 1.02 33.39 -10.59
N LYS A 542 -0.31 33.30 -10.64
CA LYS A 542 -1.17 33.38 -11.83
C LYS A 542 -2.60 33.63 -11.36
N ARG A 543 -3.54 33.80 -12.29
CA ARG A 543 -4.97 33.85 -11.96
C ARG A 543 -5.48 32.51 -11.44
N VAL A 544 -6.26 32.53 -10.37
CA VAL A 544 -6.81 31.32 -9.71
C VAL A 544 -8.31 31.49 -9.49
N PRO A 545 -9.16 30.52 -9.86
CA PRO A 545 -10.59 30.62 -9.60
C PRO A 545 -10.89 30.50 -8.10
N ALA A 546 -11.83 31.31 -7.62
CA ALA A 546 -12.31 31.32 -6.25
C ALA A 546 -13.79 30.89 -6.16
N PHE A 547 -14.17 30.28 -5.04
CA PHE A 547 -15.43 29.57 -4.86
C PHE A 547 -16.09 29.93 -3.53
N SER A 548 -17.42 29.80 -3.45
CA SER A 548 -18.18 30.06 -2.21
C SER A 548 -18.14 28.90 -1.22
N THR A 549 -17.90 27.69 -1.72
CA THR A 549 -17.70 26.45 -0.95
C THR A 549 -16.52 25.67 -1.55
N PRO A 550 -15.85 24.81 -0.76
CA PRO A 550 -14.73 24.04 -1.28
C PRO A 550 -15.15 23.03 -2.35
N GLU A 551 -16.35 22.45 -2.25
CA GLU A 551 -16.87 21.41 -3.16
C GLU A 551 -17.50 21.95 -4.46
N ALA A 552 -17.60 23.27 -4.66
CA ALA A 552 -18.22 23.84 -5.86
C ALA A 552 -17.54 23.35 -7.16
N SER A 553 -18.28 23.22 -8.26
CA SER A 553 -17.72 22.84 -9.57
C SER A 553 -17.07 24.05 -10.27
N THR A 554 -16.16 23.81 -11.24
CA THR A 554 -15.33 24.87 -11.85
C THR A 554 -16.14 25.92 -12.65
N ASP A 555 -17.31 25.53 -13.17
CA ASP A 555 -18.32 26.40 -13.78
C ASP A 555 -19.02 27.33 -12.77
N LYS A 556 -19.13 26.91 -11.49
CA LYS A 556 -19.73 27.67 -10.39
C LYS A 556 -18.72 28.53 -9.62
N ARG A 557 -17.62 28.95 -10.27
CA ARG A 557 -16.67 29.89 -9.68
C ARG A 557 -17.34 31.25 -9.43
N MET A 558 -16.97 31.91 -8.33
CA MET A 558 -17.38 33.29 -8.05
C MET A 558 -16.68 34.29 -8.99
N GLY A 559 -15.50 33.90 -9.48
CA GLY A 559 -14.64 34.64 -10.39
C GLY A 559 -13.22 34.08 -10.35
N GLN A 560 -12.28 34.76 -10.98
CA GLN A 560 -10.84 34.52 -10.91
C GLN A 560 -10.18 35.64 -10.11
N LEU A 561 -9.36 35.27 -9.14
CA LEU A 561 -8.46 36.20 -8.47
C LEU A 561 -7.34 36.63 -9.42
N ALA A 562 -6.93 37.89 -9.31
CA ALA A 562 -5.82 38.45 -10.07
C ALA A 562 -4.48 37.84 -9.63
N GLU A 563 -3.54 37.79 -10.56
CA GLU A 563 -2.15 37.44 -10.27
C GLU A 563 -1.53 38.41 -9.25
N SER A 564 -0.54 37.94 -8.48
CA SER A 564 0.07 38.62 -7.34
C SER A 564 -0.83 38.96 -6.14
N SER A 565 -2.15 38.64 -6.19
CA SER A 565 -3.02 38.74 -5.01
C SER A 565 -2.46 37.91 -3.85
N VAL A 566 -2.63 38.40 -2.62
CA VAL A 566 -2.21 37.70 -1.40
C VAL A 566 -3.46 37.29 -0.62
N LEU A 567 -3.54 36.00 -0.34
CA LEU A 567 -4.58 35.37 0.47
C LEU A 567 -4.00 34.99 1.83
N GLU A 568 -4.84 34.92 2.86
CA GLU A 568 -4.48 34.38 4.19
C GLU A 568 -5.49 33.31 4.61
N TYR A 569 -5.01 32.19 5.15
CA TYR A 569 -5.83 31.11 5.69
C TYR A 569 -5.16 30.46 6.90
N ALA A 570 -5.93 29.78 7.76
CA ALA A 570 -5.38 28.96 8.85
C ALA A 570 -5.01 27.56 8.33
N SER A 571 -3.81 27.06 8.68
CA SER A 571 -3.29 25.79 8.14
C SER A 571 -4.13 24.56 8.49
N ASP A 572 -4.90 24.60 9.59
CA ASP A 572 -5.82 23.54 10.01
C ASP A 572 -7.24 23.68 9.43
N ALA A 573 -7.57 24.82 8.79
CA ALA A 573 -8.85 25.04 8.13
C ALA A 573 -8.92 24.48 6.70
N VAL A 574 -7.81 23.97 6.16
CA VAL A 574 -7.74 23.47 4.78
C VAL A 574 -8.45 22.14 4.64
N LYS A 575 -9.33 22.04 3.64
CA LYS A 575 -10.06 20.80 3.31
C LYS A 575 -9.52 20.20 2.03
N ARG A 576 -9.52 18.87 1.94
CA ARG A 576 -9.26 18.15 0.68
C ARG A 576 -10.62 17.69 0.13
N VAL A 577 -10.85 17.91 -1.16
CA VAL A 577 -12.16 17.67 -1.78
C VAL A 577 -12.00 17.04 -3.16
N GLN A 578 -13.01 16.29 -3.59
CA GLN A 578 -13.06 15.72 -4.94
C GLN A 578 -13.70 16.74 -5.89
N ARG A 579 -12.94 17.22 -6.88
CA ARG A 579 -13.39 18.18 -7.89
C ARG A 579 -12.88 17.75 -9.26
N ASP A 580 -13.74 17.74 -10.27
CA ASP A 580 -13.42 17.36 -11.64
C ASP A 580 -12.64 16.02 -11.74
N GLY A 581 -13.06 15.03 -10.94
CA GLY A 581 -12.45 13.70 -10.84
C GLY A 581 -11.11 13.63 -10.11
N ARG A 582 -10.58 14.75 -9.58
CA ARG A 582 -9.28 14.84 -8.90
C ARG A 582 -9.44 15.28 -7.45
N GLN A 583 -8.49 14.90 -6.59
CA GLN A 583 -8.37 15.49 -5.26
C GLN A 583 -7.70 16.87 -5.35
N GLN A 584 -8.26 17.85 -4.66
CA GLN A 584 -7.71 19.20 -4.52
C GLN A 584 -7.72 19.66 -3.06
N LEU A 585 -6.69 20.40 -2.65
CA LEU A 585 -6.67 21.16 -1.40
C LEU A 585 -7.35 22.51 -1.62
N MET A 586 -8.41 22.75 -0.85
CA MET A 586 -9.16 23.99 -0.83
C MET A 586 -9.00 24.64 0.54
N ALA A 587 -8.50 25.88 0.57
CA ALA A 587 -8.39 26.66 1.79
C ALA A 587 -9.49 27.74 1.84
N PRO A 588 -10.10 28.00 3.02
CA PRO A 588 -10.95 29.16 3.23
C PRO A 588 -10.05 30.38 3.42
N CYS A 589 -9.98 31.24 2.41
CA CYS A 589 -9.05 32.35 2.36
C CYS A 589 -9.74 33.69 2.62
N THR A 590 -9.09 34.56 3.38
CA THR A 590 -9.32 36.01 3.39
C THR A 590 -8.41 36.65 2.35
N LEU A 591 -8.91 37.60 1.57
CA LEU A 591 -8.09 38.39 0.64
C LEU A 591 -7.39 39.51 1.40
N VAL A 592 -6.05 39.46 1.46
CA VAL A 592 -5.20 40.45 2.14
C VAL A 592 -4.87 41.61 1.20
N SER A 593 -4.56 41.31 -0.06
CA SER A 593 -4.31 42.32 -1.10
C SER A 593 -4.55 41.75 -2.49
N GLY A 594 -4.82 42.63 -3.46
CA GLY A 594 -5.26 42.24 -4.80
C GLY A 594 -6.78 42.27 -4.94
N GLY A 595 -7.33 41.41 -5.78
CA GLY A 595 -8.75 41.45 -6.13
C GLY A 595 -9.17 40.38 -7.11
N PHE A 596 -10.45 40.35 -7.45
CA PHE A 596 -10.96 39.59 -8.59
C PHE A 596 -10.60 40.30 -9.90
N TRP A 597 -10.25 39.52 -10.92
CA TRP A 597 -9.87 39.99 -12.26
C TRP A 597 -11.09 40.11 -13.21
N ASP A 598 -12.07 39.21 -13.09
CA ASP A 598 -13.23 39.10 -13.97
C ASP A 598 -14.56 39.54 -13.32
N THR A 599 -14.55 39.98 -12.06
CA THR A 599 -15.73 40.51 -11.35
C THR A 599 -15.34 41.64 -10.38
N PRO A 600 -16.14 42.71 -10.24
CA PRO A 600 -15.86 43.79 -9.29
C PRO A 600 -16.28 43.48 -7.84
N ILE A 601 -16.89 42.31 -7.57
CA ILE A 601 -17.48 41.99 -6.27
C ILE A 601 -16.49 41.15 -5.44
N CYS A 602 -16.04 41.70 -4.31
CA CYS A 602 -15.39 40.91 -3.25
C CYS A 602 -16.47 40.40 -2.26
N PRO A 603 -16.65 39.08 -2.08
CA PRO A 603 -17.66 38.54 -1.18
C PRO A 603 -17.37 38.80 0.31
N ALA A 604 -18.41 38.86 1.14
CA ALA A 604 -18.30 39.11 2.58
C ALA A 604 -17.91 37.89 3.44
N GLY A 605 -17.48 36.79 2.83
CA GLY A 605 -17.09 35.55 3.52
C GLY A 605 -15.77 35.01 2.98
N PRO A 606 -15.15 34.02 3.66
CA PRO A 606 -13.91 33.42 3.21
C PRO A 606 -14.12 32.79 1.83
N ILE A 607 -13.29 33.17 0.87
CA ILE A 607 -13.32 32.63 -0.49
C ILE A 607 -12.51 31.33 -0.52
N TRP A 608 -13.10 30.26 -1.03
CA TRP A 608 -12.43 28.97 -1.14
C TRP A 608 -11.55 28.96 -2.39
N VAL A 609 -10.26 28.70 -2.20
CA VAL A 609 -9.26 28.72 -3.27
C VAL A 609 -8.48 27.42 -3.29
N ALA A 610 -8.25 26.87 -4.49
CA ALA A 610 -7.39 25.72 -4.67
C ALA A 610 -5.93 26.16 -4.55
N LEU A 611 -5.22 25.68 -3.51
CA LEU A 611 -3.84 26.08 -3.26
C LEU A 611 -2.88 24.96 -3.71
N ASP A 612 -2.01 25.27 -4.67
CA ASP A 612 -1.02 24.34 -5.18
C ASP A 612 0.28 25.06 -5.58
N ALA A 613 1.44 24.41 -5.51
CA ALA A 613 2.74 25.05 -5.76
C ALA A 613 2.89 25.69 -7.16
N ASN A 614 2.08 25.30 -8.16
CA ASN A 614 2.06 25.88 -9.50
C ASN A 614 1.14 27.11 -9.62
N SER A 615 0.29 27.38 -8.63
CA SER A 615 -0.62 28.53 -8.56
C SER A 615 -0.25 29.51 -7.46
N THR A 616 0.42 29.05 -6.40
CA THR A 616 0.71 29.84 -5.20
C THR A 616 2.16 29.74 -4.77
N GLU A 617 2.68 30.83 -4.20
CA GLU A 617 3.80 30.87 -3.27
C GLU A 617 3.21 30.89 -1.86
N LEU A 618 3.51 29.88 -1.05
CA LEU A 618 3.01 29.76 0.32
C LEU A 618 4.09 30.26 1.29
N ILE A 619 3.71 31.22 2.12
CA ILE A 619 4.53 31.84 3.16
C ILE A 619 3.83 31.53 4.49
N PRO A 620 4.21 30.47 5.21
CA PRO A 620 3.68 30.22 6.55
C PRO A 620 4.16 31.32 7.50
N ASP A 621 3.23 31.94 8.21
CA ASP A 621 3.57 32.72 9.41
C ASP A 621 4.06 31.75 10.50
N ASP A 622 4.64 32.30 11.57
CA ASP A 622 5.13 31.50 12.68
C ASP A 622 3.96 30.88 13.48
N PRO A 623 4.12 29.65 14.03
CA PRO A 623 3.12 29.03 14.88
C PRO A 623 2.78 29.90 16.08
N CYS A 624 1.54 29.83 16.54
CA CYS A 624 1.08 30.58 17.72
C CYS A 624 1.04 29.71 18.99
N ASP A 625 0.86 28.39 18.82
CA ASP A 625 0.76 27.42 19.90
C ASP A 625 2.09 26.70 20.11
N PHE A 626 2.73 26.95 21.26
CA PHE A 626 3.97 26.32 21.69
C PHE A 626 3.81 25.61 23.03
N ASP A 627 4.75 24.70 23.34
CA ASP A 627 4.99 24.10 24.65
C ASP A 627 3.79 23.38 25.30
N SER A 628 2.79 23.04 24.47
CA SER A 628 1.54 22.38 24.83
C SER A 628 1.14 21.37 23.75
N VAL A 629 0.29 20.40 24.10
CA VAL A 629 -0.25 19.44 23.12
C VAL A 629 -1.34 20.10 22.28
N VAL A 630 -1.05 20.24 20.98
CA VAL A 630 -1.98 20.73 19.96
C VAL A 630 -2.59 19.53 19.25
N THR A 631 -3.92 19.36 19.34
CA THR A 631 -4.63 18.38 18.52
C THR A 631 -5.07 18.96 17.18
N CYS A 632 -5.03 18.11 16.17
CA CYS A 632 -5.34 18.47 14.80
C CYS A 632 -5.86 17.25 14.01
N ALA A 633 -6.22 17.48 12.75
CA ALA A 633 -6.63 16.44 11.81
C ALA A 633 -5.93 16.68 10.46
N ILE A 634 -4.62 16.89 10.49
CA ILE A 634 -3.86 17.38 9.33
C ILE A 634 -3.32 16.18 8.54
N PRO A 635 -3.75 15.95 7.27
CA PRO A 635 -3.37 14.74 6.56
C PRO A 635 -1.93 14.81 6.04
N ILE A 636 -1.18 13.74 6.24
CA ILE A 636 0.25 13.62 5.94
C ILE A 636 0.52 12.39 5.04
N LYS A 637 1.50 12.49 4.16
CA LYS A 637 1.93 11.41 3.24
C LYS A 637 3.17 10.70 3.77
N ALA A 638 3.31 9.41 3.45
CA ALA A 638 4.61 8.75 3.53
C ALA A 638 5.64 9.54 2.69
N GLY A 639 6.70 10.06 3.31
CA GLY A 639 7.68 10.93 2.65
C GLY A 639 7.71 12.38 3.14
N ASP A 640 6.62 12.87 3.72
CA ASP A 640 6.53 14.25 4.20
C ASP A 640 7.47 14.50 5.40
N PRO A 641 8.05 15.71 5.54
CA PRO A 641 8.86 16.08 6.71
C PRO A 641 8.05 16.03 8.01
N ILE A 642 8.56 15.28 8.99
CA ILE A 642 8.10 15.30 10.38
C ILE A 642 8.87 16.36 11.18
N GLY A 643 10.18 16.46 10.97
CA GLY A 643 11.03 17.42 11.68
C GLY A 643 12.50 17.03 11.61
N TYR A 644 13.34 17.63 12.44
CA TYR A 644 14.75 17.29 12.59
C TYR A 644 15.00 16.72 13.99
N MET A 645 16.14 16.05 14.19
CA MET A 645 16.55 15.57 15.51
C MET A 645 16.77 16.76 16.44
N GLY A 646 16.08 16.78 17.58
CA GLY A 646 16.32 17.72 18.66
C GLY A 646 17.48 17.26 19.53
N LEU A 647 18.05 18.22 20.27
CA LEU A 647 19.00 17.95 21.33
C LEU A 647 18.32 17.22 22.50
N TYR A 648 19.06 16.30 23.09
CA TYR A 648 18.70 15.55 24.29
C TYR A 648 19.94 15.38 25.17
N GLU A 649 20.06 16.23 26.18
CA GLU A 649 21.17 16.20 27.14
C GLU A 649 20.78 15.38 28.38
N THR A 650 21.65 14.45 28.77
CA THR A 650 21.55 13.69 30.03
C THR A 650 22.78 13.93 30.90
N LEU A 651 22.72 13.57 32.18
CA LEU A 651 23.89 13.64 33.05
C LEU A 651 25.02 12.76 32.51
N ALA A 652 26.25 13.27 32.57
CA ALA A 652 27.46 12.52 32.23
C ALA A 652 27.86 11.58 33.37
N SER A 653 27.59 11.96 34.62
CA SER A 653 27.82 11.16 35.82
C SER A 653 26.86 11.56 36.94
N PRO A 654 26.72 10.75 38.02
CA PRO A 654 25.97 11.15 39.21
C PRO A 654 26.50 12.41 39.93
N LYS A 655 27.73 12.86 39.62
CA LYS A 655 28.35 14.07 40.19
C LYS A 655 28.05 15.34 39.39
N GLY A 656 27.45 15.21 38.21
CA GLY A 656 27.24 16.29 37.25
C GLY A 656 27.83 15.99 35.88
N GLY A 657 27.93 17.05 35.07
CA GLY A 657 28.43 17.03 33.71
C GLY A 657 27.33 16.76 32.69
N VAL A 658 27.51 17.28 31.47
CA VAL A 658 26.52 17.20 30.38
C VAL A 658 26.97 16.20 29.32
N LYS A 659 26.09 15.24 28.99
CA LYS A 659 26.24 14.32 27.85
C LYS A 659 25.20 14.69 26.79
N SER A 660 25.63 15.41 25.77
CA SER A 660 24.79 15.86 24.65
C SER A 660 24.66 14.81 23.55
N LYS A 661 23.45 14.69 22.99
CA LYS A 661 23.15 13.84 21.82
C LYS A 661 21.98 14.46 21.04
N HIS A 662 22.10 14.69 19.73
CA HIS A 662 20.91 14.88 18.91
C HIS A 662 20.28 13.53 18.58
N GLN A 663 18.99 13.37 18.88
CA GLN A 663 18.27 12.13 18.59
C GLN A 663 16.79 12.35 18.27
N VAL A 664 16.17 11.30 17.76
CA VAL A 664 14.72 11.13 17.67
C VAL A 664 14.40 9.74 18.20
N HIS A 665 13.35 9.62 19.01
CA HIS A 665 12.75 8.33 19.35
C HIS A 665 11.54 8.11 18.43
N ILE A 666 11.43 6.93 17.83
CA ILE A 666 10.36 6.58 16.90
C ILE A 666 9.66 5.30 17.38
N GLU A 667 8.37 5.41 17.70
CA GLU A 667 7.52 4.32 18.18
C GLU A 667 6.41 4.05 17.15
N LEU A 668 6.05 2.77 16.95
CA LEU A 668 4.77 2.41 16.35
C LEU A 668 3.94 1.62 17.36
N PHE A 669 2.67 1.97 17.50
CA PHE A 669 1.76 1.22 18.37
C PHE A 669 0.36 1.09 17.78
N SER A 670 -0.40 0.10 18.26
CA SER A 670 -1.80 -0.08 17.90
C SER A 670 -2.69 -0.26 19.13
N THR A 671 -3.83 0.43 19.09
CA THR A 671 -4.94 0.31 20.04
C THR A 671 -6.13 -0.44 19.41
N ASP A 672 -5.94 -1.02 18.22
CA ASP A 672 -6.99 -1.70 17.46
C ASP A 672 -7.24 -3.11 18.04
N PRO A 673 -8.44 -3.41 18.56
CA PRO A 673 -8.76 -4.75 19.08
C PRO A 673 -8.72 -5.83 17.99
N GLY A 674 -8.73 -5.43 16.72
CA GLY A 674 -8.58 -6.31 15.57
C GLY A 674 -7.15 -6.82 15.32
N LEU A 675 -6.11 -6.33 16.02
CA LEU A 675 -4.71 -6.66 15.71
C LEU A 675 -4.43 -8.17 15.65
N GLU A 676 -4.85 -8.94 16.67
CA GLU A 676 -4.67 -10.40 16.68
C GLU A 676 -5.35 -11.09 15.50
N THR A 677 -6.50 -10.57 15.07
CA THR A 677 -7.23 -11.07 13.90
C THR A 677 -6.51 -10.68 12.62
N PHE A 678 -6.03 -9.44 12.51
CA PHE A 678 -5.28 -8.93 11.37
C PHE A 678 -4.02 -9.75 11.04
N LEU A 679 -3.28 -10.19 12.07
CA LEU A 679 -2.09 -11.04 11.92
C LEU A 679 -2.41 -12.41 11.28
N LYS A 680 -3.68 -12.86 11.35
CA LYS A 680 -4.17 -14.15 10.85
C LYS A 680 -4.71 -14.11 9.42
N ASN A 681 -4.59 -12.98 8.71
CA ASN A 681 -5.05 -12.80 7.33
C ASN A 681 -6.55 -13.13 7.15
N PRO A 682 -7.48 -12.40 7.80
CA PRO A 682 -8.89 -12.77 7.85
C PRO A 682 -9.58 -12.77 6.47
N ALA A 683 -9.16 -11.89 5.55
CA ALA A 683 -9.63 -11.90 4.16
C ALA A 683 -9.08 -13.08 3.34
N GLY A 684 -8.11 -13.84 3.86
CA GLY A 684 -7.51 -14.98 3.16
C GLY A 684 -6.81 -14.57 1.86
N LEU A 685 -6.11 -13.43 1.87
CA LEU A 685 -5.31 -12.93 0.76
C LEU A 685 -4.20 -13.91 0.40
N LYS A 686 -3.74 -13.83 -0.85
CA LYS A 686 -2.69 -14.72 -1.42
C LYS A 686 -1.70 -14.00 -2.34
N ASP A 687 -1.81 -12.68 -2.45
CA ASP A 687 -0.89 -11.80 -3.17
C ASP A 687 0.33 -11.40 -2.32
N GLY A 688 1.25 -10.65 -2.94
CA GLY A 688 2.53 -10.27 -2.35
C GLY A 688 3.53 -11.41 -2.23
N LYS A 689 4.57 -11.22 -1.41
CA LYS A 689 5.67 -12.19 -1.25
C LYS A 689 5.15 -13.52 -0.70
N GLN A 690 5.55 -14.62 -1.34
CA GLN A 690 5.16 -15.99 -0.98
C GLN A 690 6.28 -16.69 -0.20
N TYR A 691 5.91 -17.64 0.66
CA TYR A 691 6.83 -18.42 1.47
C TYR A 691 6.34 -19.87 1.61
N LEU A 692 7.29 -20.80 1.66
CA LEU A 692 7.02 -22.18 2.07
C LEU A 692 7.25 -22.29 3.58
N ARG A 693 6.19 -22.56 4.33
CA ARG A 693 6.25 -22.78 5.78
C ARG A 693 6.31 -24.26 6.10
N VAL A 694 7.27 -24.65 6.92
CA VAL A 694 7.37 -26.00 7.52
C VAL A 694 7.25 -25.87 9.02
N ALA A 695 6.26 -26.55 9.60
CA ALA A 695 6.00 -26.49 11.04
C ALA A 695 7.01 -27.30 11.86
N LYS A 696 7.21 -26.92 13.12
CA LYS A 696 7.94 -27.72 14.11
C LYS A 696 7.35 -29.14 14.20
N GLY A 697 8.22 -30.14 14.34
CA GLY A 697 7.87 -31.55 14.53
C GLY A 697 7.69 -32.37 13.25
N LYS A 698 7.79 -31.76 12.06
CA LYS A 698 7.72 -32.49 10.78
C LYS A 698 8.99 -33.31 10.52
N VAL A 699 8.83 -34.50 9.96
CA VAL A 699 9.93 -35.46 9.69
C VAL A 699 10.74 -35.05 8.46
N ILE A 700 12.06 -35.05 8.57
CA ILE A 700 12.98 -34.80 7.46
C ILE A 700 13.35 -36.14 6.80
N TYR A 701 13.40 -36.17 5.47
CA TYR A 701 13.69 -37.36 4.66
C TYR A 701 15.01 -37.24 3.91
N ASN A 702 15.74 -38.34 3.81
CA ASN A 702 16.92 -38.48 2.97
C ASN A 702 16.49 -38.95 1.56
N LYS A 703 17.06 -38.37 0.50
CA LYS A 703 16.93 -38.88 -0.88
C LYS A 703 18.01 -39.95 -1.11
N SER A 704 17.61 -41.09 -1.68
CA SER A 704 18.49 -42.14 -2.18
C SER A 704 17.96 -42.68 -3.52
N GLY A 705 18.59 -43.71 -4.10
CA GLY A 705 18.24 -44.25 -5.41
C GLY A 705 18.81 -43.44 -6.58
N THR A 706 18.23 -43.60 -7.76
CA THR A 706 18.66 -42.88 -8.99
C THR A 706 17.73 -41.72 -9.30
N ASP A 707 18.10 -40.78 -10.17
CA ASP A 707 17.21 -39.68 -10.54
C ASP A 707 15.94 -40.14 -11.30
N ALA A 708 15.98 -41.32 -11.93
CA ALA A 708 14.81 -41.95 -12.54
C ALA A 708 13.91 -42.68 -11.53
N ALA A 709 14.47 -43.10 -10.38
CA ALA A 709 13.78 -43.83 -9.32
C ALA A 709 14.25 -43.38 -7.93
N PRO A 710 13.95 -42.13 -7.52
CA PRO A 710 14.35 -41.60 -6.22
C PRO A 710 13.51 -42.22 -5.10
N ALA A 711 14.17 -42.64 -4.03
CA ALA A 711 13.57 -43.14 -2.80
C ALA A 711 13.74 -42.11 -1.67
N PHE A 712 12.73 -42.01 -0.80
CA PHE A 712 12.71 -41.09 0.33
C PHE A 712 12.50 -41.86 1.63
N THR A 713 13.52 -41.91 2.48
CA THR A 713 13.46 -42.59 3.79
C THR A 713 13.53 -41.57 4.92
N PRO A 714 12.82 -41.76 6.05
CA PRO A 714 12.96 -40.90 7.22
C PRO A 714 14.42 -40.84 7.67
N SER A 715 14.95 -39.64 7.87
CA SER A 715 16.33 -39.42 8.35
C SER A 715 16.51 -39.72 9.85
N GLY A 716 15.41 -39.97 10.58
CA GLY A 716 15.36 -39.98 12.04
C GLY A 716 15.32 -38.58 12.67
N GLN A 717 15.43 -37.51 11.87
CA GLN A 717 15.41 -36.13 12.34
C GLN A 717 14.06 -35.46 12.06
N VAL A 718 13.73 -34.47 12.90
CA VAL A 718 12.57 -33.59 12.74
C VAL A 718 12.99 -32.13 12.66
N VAL A 719 12.06 -31.28 12.22
CA VAL A 719 12.20 -29.83 12.17
C VAL A 719 11.97 -29.24 13.57
N ASN A 720 12.98 -28.58 14.17
CA ASN A 720 12.95 -28.21 15.60
C ASN A 720 12.25 -26.88 15.94
N GLU A 721 12.03 -26.00 14.95
CA GLU A 721 11.28 -24.74 15.08
C GLU A 721 10.46 -24.49 13.81
N ASN A 722 9.54 -23.53 13.78
CA ASN A 722 8.85 -23.20 12.53
C ASN A 722 9.85 -22.57 11.55
N TYR A 723 9.92 -23.12 10.34
CA TYR A 723 10.74 -22.58 9.25
C TYR A 723 9.87 -21.89 8.21
N VAL A 724 10.37 -20.75 7.72
CA VAL A 724 9.81 -19.98 6.62
C VAL A 724 10.90 -19.89 5.55
N ILE A 725 10.68 -20.52 4.41
CA ILE A 725 11.67 -20.72 3.36
C ILE A 725 11.22 -19.94 2.10
N ASN A 726 12.16 -19.34 1.38
CA ASN A 726 11.87 -18.76 0.06
C ASN A 726 11.45 -19.90 -0.90
N PRO A 727 10.28 -19.86 -1.56
CA PRO A 727 9.83 -20.98 -2.39
C PRO A 727 10.82 -21.37 -3.49
N ASN A 728 11.66 -20.44 -3.96
CA ASN A 728 12.69 -20.70 -4.96
C ASN A 728 13.84 -21.58 -4.43
N GLN A 729 14.15 -21.49 -3.13
CA GLN A 729 15.13 -22.34 -2.44
C GLN A 729 14.59 -23.75 -2.20
N ALA A 730 13.26 -23.92 -2.14
CA ALA A 730 12.60 -25.19 -1.91
C ALA A 730 12.11 -25.83 -3.22
N LYS A 731 13.04 -26.41 -4.00
CA LYS A 731 12.70 -27.04 -5.29
C LYS A 731 11.79 -28.25 -5.09
N LEU A 732 10.68 -28.28 -5.84
CA LEU A 732 9.68 -29.35 -5.79
C LEU A 732 10.04 -30.51 -6.72
N LEU A 733 10.40 -31.65 -6.14
CA LEU A 733 10.66 -32.91 -6.84
C LEU A 733 9.38 -33.75 -6.89
N LYS A 734 9.04 -34.30 -8.06
CA LYS A 734 7.93 -35.25 -8.23
C LYS A 734 8.49 -36.65 -8.44
N ALA A 735 8.19 -37.57 -7.53
CA ALA A 735 8.66 -38.95 -7.60
C ALA A 735 7.74 -39.80 -8.53
N PRO A 736 8.22 -40.94 -9.06
CA PRO A 736 7.43 -41.82 -9.92
C PRO A 736 6.14 -42.37 -9.27
N ASP A 737 6.10 -42.46 -7.94
CA ASP A 737 4.92 -42.83 -7.15
C ASP A 737 3.88 -41.69 -7.02
N LYS A 738 4.10 -40.58 -7.73
CA LYS A 738 3.32 -39.33 -7.72
C LYS A 738 3.37 -38.54 -6.41
N LYS A 739 4.21 -38.92 -5.43
CA LYS A 739 4.47 -38.07 -4.27
C LYS A 739 5.34 -36.89 -4.66
N GLU A 740 5.10 -35.76 -4.01
CA GLU A 740 5.82 -34.51 -4.26
C GLU A 740 6.59 -34.11 -3.00
N TRP A 741 7.84 -33.71 -3.17
CA TRP A 741 8.81 -33.47 -2.09
C TRP A 741 9.49 -32.13 -2.29
N TYR A 742 9.52 -31.29 -1.26
CA TYR A 742 10.34 -30.09 -1.23
C TYR A 742 11.72 -30.44 -0.71
N HIS A 743 12.76 -30.12 -1.49
CA HIS A 743 14.12 -30.04 -0.96
C HIS A 743 14.20 -28.87 0.03
N ILE A 744 14.84 -29.06 1.18
CA ILE A 744 14.97 -28.06 2.23
C ILE A 744 16.36 -28.10 2.87
N LYS A 745 16.82 -26.94 3.35
CA LYS A 745 18.05 -26.78 4.12
C LYS A 745 17.73 -26.01 5.40
N VAL A 746 17.73 -26.70 6.54
CA VAL A 746 17.21 -26.18 7.82
C VAL A 746 18.17 -26.50 8.97
N THR A 747 18.28 -25.60 9.96
CA THR A 747 19.12 -25.85 11.14
C THR A 747 18.35 -26.65 12.19
N SER A 748 18.58 -27.96 12.27
CA SER A 748 17.99 -28.80 13.33
C SER A 748 19.04 -29.17 14.38
N ALA A 749 18.68 -29.05 15.65
CA ALA A 749 19.55 -29.31 16.82
C ALA A 749 20.95 -28.63 16.77
N GLY A 750 21.07 -27.47 16.11
CA GLY A 750 22.35 -26.75 15.96
C GLY A 750 23.20 -27.17 14.75
N ALA A 751 22.81 -28.23 14.02
CA ALA A 751 23.44 -28.64 12.77
C ALA A 751 22.59 -28.23 11.57
N THR A 752 23.23 -27.91 10.44
CA THR A 752 22.51 -27.74 9.17
C THR A 752 22.15 -29.11 8.60
N VAL A 753 20.85 -29.35 8.45
CA VAL A 753 20.29 -30.55 7.84
C VAL A 753 19.87 -30.22 6.41
N ASP A 754 20.37 -31.00 5.47
CA ASP A 754 20.07 -30.93 4.04
C ASP A 754 19.23 -32.17 3.70
N GLY A 755 17.99 -31.99 3.25
CA GLY A 755 17.03 -33.09 3.16
C GLY A 755 15.70 -32.69 2.52
N TYR A 756 14.67 -33.51 2.72
CA TYR A 756 13.38 -33.35 2.04
C TYR A 756 12.20 -33.36 3.01
N ILE A 757 11.14 -32.64 2.66
CA ILE A 757 9.84 -32.63 3.33
C ILE A 757 8.76 -33.00 2.32
N ALA A 758 7.81 -33.85 2.73
CA ALA A 758 6.67 -34.17 1.89
C ALA A 758 5.80 -32.92 1.68
N LYS A 759 5.29 -32.69 0.45
CA LYS A 759 4.50 -31.49 0.11
C LYS A 759 3.31 -31.26 1.03
N GLN A 760 2.68 -32.33 1.53
CA GLN A 760 1.55 -32.28 2.47
C GLN A 760 1.92 -31.74 3.88
N ASP A 761 3.21 -31.79 4.23
CA ASP A 761 3.74 -31.35 5.54
C ASP A 761 4.27 -29.91 5.50
N ALA A 762 4.21 -29.25 4.33
CA ALA A 762 4.55 -27.86 4.11
C ALA A 762 3.32 -27.06 3.65
N GLU A 763 3.29 -25.77 3.99
CA GLU A 763 2.18 -24.86 3.71
C GLU A 763 2.68 -23.67 2.88
N MET A 764 2.03 -23.37 1.75
CA MET A 764 2.28 -22.12 1.03
C MET A 764 1.51 -20.98 1.70
N ILE A 765 2.26 -20.01 2.22
CA ILE A 765 1.74 -18.80 2.89
C ILE A 765 2.21 -17.54 2.16
N CYS A 766 1.54 -16.42 2.40
CA CYS A 766 1.88 -15.11 1.83
C CYS A 766 2.26 -14.11 2.92
N GLN A 767 2.79 -12.95 2.52
CA GLN A 767 3.15 -11.81 3.39
C GLN A 767 2.04 -11.37 4.37
N HIS A 768 0.76 -11.64 4.05
CA HIS A 768 -0.37 -11.28 4.89
C HIS A 768 -0.59 -12.25 6.06
N ASP A 769 -0.09 -13.49 5.97
CA ASP A 769 -0.17 -14.54 6.98
C ASP A 769 0.86 -14.29 8.12
N ARG A 770 0.86 -13.08 8.70
CA ARG A 770 1.92 -12.55 9.59
C ARG A 770 2.18 -13.40 10.83
N GLU A 771 1.14 -13.94 11.47
CA GLU A 771 1.29 -14.88 12.59
C GLU A 771 2.13 -16.11 12.18
N LYS A 772 1.88 -16.65 10.97
CA LYS A 772 2.62 -17.79 10.41
C LYS A 772 4.04 -17.44 9.99
N LEU A 773 4.31 -16.16 9.71
CA LEU A 773 5.63 -15.58 9.48
C LEU A 773 6.40 -15.23 10.76
N GLY A 774 5.79 -15.44 11.94
CA GLY A 774 6.45 -15.30 13.25
C GLY A 774 6.09 -14.03 14.03
N PHE A 775 5.14 -13.21 13.58
CA PHE A 775 4.62 -12.11 14.41
C PHE A 775 3.86 -12.67 15.62
N GLN A 776 4.31 -12.31 16.83
CA GLN A 776 3.80 -12.88 18.09
C GLN A 776 3.71 -11.82 19.19
N ILE A 777 2.61 -11.83 19.95
CA ILE A 777 2.39 -10.87 21.04
C ILE A 777 2.99 -11.39 22.34
N VAL A 778 3.87 -10.59 22.95
CA VAL A 778 4.36 -10.77 24.31
C VAL A 778 3.51 -9.88 25.21
N LYS A 779 2.66 -10.48 26.04
CA LYS A 779 1.67 -9.75 26.85
C LYS A 779 2.16 -9.52 28.26
N GLU A 780 2.21 -8.25 28.64
CA GLU A 780 2.07 -7.87 30.04
C GLU A 780 0.59 -7.99 30.42
N ASN A 781 0.26 -8.78 31.44
CA ASN A 781 -1.11 -8.99 31.91
C ASN A 781 -1.41 -8.23 33.21
N ASN A 782 -0.39 -7.67 33.87
CA ASN A 782 -0.53 -6.82 35.03
C ASN A 782 -0.81 -5.36 34.61
N GLY A 783 -2.03 -4.88 34.87
CA GLY A 783 -2.40 -3.47 34.62
C GLY A 783 -1.62 -2.45 35.47
N ASN A 784 -0.96 -2.91 36.54
CA ASN A 784 -0.08 -2.13 37.41
C ASN A 784 1.41 -2.53 37.23
N ALA A 785 1.80 -3.08 36.08
CA ALA A 785 3.18 -3.44 35.81
C ALA A 785 4.11 -2.23 35.99
N ASP A 786 5.26 -2.46 36.63
CA ASP A 786 6.27 -1.45 36.91
C ASP A 786 7.08 -1.01 35.68
N GLY A 787 6.69 -1.48 34.49
CA GLY A 787 7.40 -1.21 33.24
C GLY A 787 8.68 -2.04 33.06
N PHE A 788 9.08 -2.84 34.05
CA PHE A 788 10.13 -3.84 33.88
C PHE A 788 9.50 -5.14 33.40
N LEU A 789 10.18 -5.81 32.47
CA LEU A 789 9.74 -7.12 32.00
C LEU A 789 10.33 -8.21 32.88
N ASP A 790 9.47 -8.93 33.60
CA ASP A 790 9.82 -10.23 34.18
C ASP A 790 9.89 -11.28 33.05
N PRO A 791 11.09 -11.77 32.67
CA PRO A 791 11.21 -12.75 31.58
C PRO A 791 10.56 -14.09 31.93
N GLU A 792 10.50 -14.48 33.21
CA GLU A 792 9.96 -15.78 33.64
C GLU A 792 8.43 -15.81 33.58
N ALA A 793 7.77 -14.66 33.71
CA ALA A 793 6.31 -14.50 33.55
C ALA A 793 5.84 -14.41 32.08
N THR A 794 6.76 -14.37 31.10
CA THR A 794 6.42 -14.29 29.67
C THR A 794 6.14 -15.66 29.02
N PRO A 795 5.48 -15.72 27.84
CA PRO A 795 5.29 -16.97 27.11
C PRO A 795 6.61 -17.67 26.70
N ASP A 796 6.63 -19.01 26.69
CA ASP A 796 7.79 -19.86 26.37
C ASP A 796 8.62 -19.42 25.16
N PHE A 797 7.97 -18.93 24.09
CA PHE A 797 8.66 -18.52 22.86
C PHE A 797 9.56 -17.30 23.08
N TYR A 798 9.17 -16.40 24.00
CA TYR A 798 9.95 -15.25 24.41
C TYR A 798 11.10 -15.70 25.30
N GLN A 799 10.83 -16.49 26.35
CA GLN A 799 11.87 -17.04 27.23
C GLN A 799 12.98 -17.76 26.45
N ALA A 800 12.60 -18.56 25.45
CA ALA A 800 13.53 -19.28 24.58
C ALA A 800 14.29 -18.40 23.58
N LEU A 801 13.82 -17.17 23.31
CA LEU A 801 14.55 -16.17 22.53
C LEU A 801 15.44 -15.30 23.42
N TYR A 802 14.95 -14.87 24.58
CA TYR A 802 15.69 -14.14 25.62
C TYR A 802 16.97 -14.89 26.01
N LYS A 803 16.86 -16.19 26.34
CA LYS A 803 18.00 -17.09 26.63
C LYS A 803 18.98 -17.25 25.45
N LYS A 804 18.56 -16.98 24.20
CA LYS A 804 19.47 -16.97 23.03
C LYS A 804 20.18 -15.64 22.82
N VAL A 805 19.62 -14.53 23.33
CA VAL A 805 20.23 -13.19 23.29
C VAL A 805 21.28 -13.09 24.41
N ASP A 806 20.92 -13.46 25.64
CA ASP A 806 21.84 -13.62 26.79
C ASP A 806 23.02 -14.55 26.46
N ALA A 807 22.76 -15.65 25.71
CA ALA A 807 23.82 -16.55 25.25
C ALA A 807 24.90 -15.92 24.34
N LEU A 808 24.69 -14.70 23.80
CA LEU A 808 25.67 -13.97 22.99
C LEU A 808 26.67 -13.16 23.82
N GLY A 809 26.35 -12.84 25.08
CA GLY A 809 27.21 -12.04 25.95
C GLY A 809 27.69 -12.83 27.16
N ASN A 810 27.38 -12.35 28.37
CA ASN A 810 28.00 -12.84 29.60
C ASN A 810 27.33 -14.08 30.19
N LYS A 811 26.09 -14.39 29.77
CA LYS A 811 25.28 -15.53 30.22
C LYS A 811 24.92 -15.49 31.70
N ASP A 812 24.72 -14.29 32.25
CA ASP A 812 24.31 -14.09 33.65
C ASP A 812 22.80 -14.26 33.89
N GLY A 813 22.03 -14.50 32.82
CA GLY A 813 20.58 -14.66 32.85
C GLY A 813 19.82 -13.36 32.59
N LYS A 814 20.50 -12.25 32.28
CA LYS A 814 19.89 -10.95 31.99
C LYS A 814 20.32 -10.45 30.62
N VAL A 815 19.35 -10.02 29.81
CA VAL A 815 19.63 -9.39 28.52
C VAL A 815 19.98 -7.91 28.71
N THR A 816 21.21 -7.56 28.37
CA THR A 816 21.75 -6.19 28.37
C THR A 816 21.58 -5.49 27.02
N PRO A 817 21.68 -4.14 26.95
CA PRO A 817 21.67 -3.40 25.69
C PRO A 817 22.74 -3.86 24.68
N ASP A 818 23.93 -4.22 25.15
CA ASP A 818 25.03 -4.70 24.29
C ASP A 818 24.75 -6.09 23.69
N GLU A 819 24.05 -6.96 24.42
CA GLU A 819 23.57 -8.25 23.92
C GLU A 819 22.44 -8.08 22.91
N ILE A 820 21.52 -7.13 23.12
CA ILE A 820 20.50 -6.75 22.13
C ILE A 820 21.18 -6.21 20.86
N ALA A 821 22.14 -5.27 20.99
CA ALA A 821 22.90 -4.74 19.86
C ALA A 821 23.65 -5.85 19.09
N SER A 822 24.15 -6.86 19.79
CA SER A 822 24.80 -8.03 19.21
C SER A 822 23.82 -9.01 18.54
N ALA A 823 22.64 -9.20 19.11
CA ALA A 823 21.56 -9.99 18.52
C ALA A 823 20.99 -9.33 17.25
N LEU A 824 20.84 -8.00 17.25
CA LEU A 824 20.36 -7.23 16.09
C LEU A 824 21.34 -7.28 14.91
N LYS A 825 22.65 -7.48 15.14
CA LYS A 825 23.65 -7.75 14.08
C LYS A 825 23.50 -9.13 13.44
N THR A 826 22.77 -10.06 14.07
CA THR A 826 22.54 -11.41 13.56
C THR A 826 21.20 -11.48 12.84
N PRO A 827 21.13 -11.60 11.48
CA PRO A 827 19.88 -11.45 10.74
C PRO A 827 18.75 -12.36 11.20
N LYS A 828 19.04 -13.62 11.58
CA LYS A 828 18.04 -14.59 12.08
C LYS A 828 17.50 -14.26 13.48
N LEU A 829 18.30 -13.60 14.34
CA LEU A 829 17.83 -13.16 15.67
C LEU A 829 17.08 -11.84 15.55
N ARG A 830 17.63 -10.88 14.80
CA ARG A 830 16.96 -9.63 14.41
C ARG A 830 15.57 -9.89 13.84
N ASP A 831 15.45 -10.78 12.86
CA ASP A 831 14.18 -11.16 12.19
C ASP A 831 13.12 -11.71 13.16
N ARG A 832 13.54 -12.44 14.20
CA ARG A 832 12.64 -12.96 15.24
C ARG A 832 12.27 -11.91 16.27
N TRP A 833 13.24 -11.12 16.70
CA TRP A 833 13.09 -10.10 17.74
C TRP A 833 12.22 -8.93 17.25
N SER A 834 12.40 -8.51 15.99
CA SER A 834 11.59 -7.44 15.37
C SER A 834 10.14 -7.84 15.08
N LYS A 835 9.81 -9.14 15.12
CA LYS A 835 8.43 -9.65 14.98
C LYS A 835 7.70 -9.82 16.32
N LEU A 836 8.37 -9.59 17.45
CA LEU A 836 7.72 -9.49 18.74
C LEU A 836 6.85 -8.23 18.80
N ILE A 837 5.67 -8.34 19.37
CA ILE A 837 4.72 -7.25 19.60
C ILE A 837 4.56 -7.12 21.11
N GLY A 838 5.08 -6.06 21.71
CA GLY A 838 4.97 -5.84 23.15
C GLY A 838 3.60 -5.27 23.50
N TYR A 839 2.80 -5.97 24.30
CA TYR A 839 1.57 -5.41 24.85
C TYR A 839 1.82 -4.97 26.29
N HIS A 840 2.21 -3.71 26.49
CA HIS A 840 2.63 -3.15 27.78
C HIS A 840 2.24 -1.67 27.93
N PRO A 841 2.25 -1.11 29.16
CA PRO A 841 1.96 0.31 29.37
C PRO A 841 2.96 1.21 28.64
N THR A 842 2.47 2.24 27.95
CA THR A 842 3.33 3.24 27.29
C THR A 842 4.21 3.99 28.31
N GLU A 843 5.38 4.48 27.87
CA GLU A 843 6.27 5.28 28.72
C GLU A 843 5.80 6.74 28.85
N TRP A 844 4.95 7.23 27.94
CA TRP A 844 4.53 8.63 27.85
C TRP A 844 3.32 9.03 28.71
N GLN A 845 2.81 8.13 29.55
CA GLN A 845 1.58 8.33 30.35
C GLN A 845 1.83 8.48 31.84
N ALA A 846 2.66 7.62 32.45
CA ALA A 846 2.75 7.54 33.91
C ALA A 846 3.72 8.59 34.46
N LYS A 847 3.24 9.43 35.38
CA LYS A 847 4.08 10.39 36.12
C LYS A 847 5.05 9.70 37.06
N SER A 848 6.17 10.36 37.35
CA SER A 848 7.29 9.86 38.14
C SER A 848 6.93 9.41 39.58
N SER A 849 5.79 9.90 40.09
CA SER A 849 5.20 9.56 41.39
C SER A 849 4.29 8.32 41.38
N GLU A 850 3.90 7.82 40.21
CA GLU A 850 3.06 6.62 40.08
C GLU A 850 3.84 5.33 40.39
N ALA A 851 3.12 4.27 40.78
CA ALA A 851 3.70 2.98 41.17
C ALA A 851 4.64 2.38 40.11
N LYS A 852 4.46 2.74 38.83
CA LYS A 852 5.31 2.31 37.71
C LYS A 852 6.79 2.66 37.94
N TRP A 853 7.10 3.79 38.57
CA TRP A 853 8.48 4.26 38.71
C TRP A 853 9.14 3.89 40.04
N GLN A 854 8.51 3.07 40.88
CA GLN A 854 9.09 2.63 42.15
C GLN A 854 10.46 1.94 42.02
N PRO A 855 10.74 1.11 40.99
CA PRO A 855 12.07 0.55 40.82
C PRO A 855 13.15 1.60 40.50
N LEU A 856 12.80 2.76 39.93
CA LEU A 856 13.74 3.86 39.71
C LEU A 856 14.20 4.46 41.04
N THR A 857 13.28 4.60 42.01
CA THR A 857 13.60 5.02 43.38
C THR A 857 14.59 4.08 44.05
N GLU A 858 14.41 2.76 43.90
CA GLU A 858 15.35 1.76 44.44
C GLU A 858 16.70 1.74 43.71
N LEU A 859 16.71 1.91 42.39
CA LEU A 859 17.94 2.00 41.57
C LEU A 859 18.78 3.24 41.93
N LEU A 860 18.14 4.36 42.25
CA LEU A 860 18.79 5.65 42.53
C LEU A 860 18.79 6.07 44.01
N LYS A 861 18.48 5.15 44.94
CA LYS A 861 18.40 5.45 46.39
C LYS A 861 19.67 6.03 47.03
N TYR A 862 20.83 5.80 46.42
CA TYR A 862 22.12 6.36 46.84
C TYR A 862 22.52 7.64 46.08
N SER A 863 21.63 8.16 45.22
CA SER A 863 21.84 9.35 44.39
C SER A 863 20.55 10.19 44.33
N PRO A 864 20.06 10.74 45.45
CA PRO A 864 18.74 11.38 45.54
C PRO A 864 18.58 12.60 44.63
N ASP A 865 19.64 13.35 44.34
CA ASP A 865 19.59 14.47 43.41
C ASP A 865 19.44 14.01 41.95
N VAL A 866 20.06 12.87 41.59
CA VAL A 866 19.86 12.23 40.28
C VAL A 866 18.44 11.70 40.16
N LEU A 867 17.90 11.09 41.23
CA LEU A 867 16.50 10.65 41.26
C LEU A 867 15.54 11.83 41.04
N ARG A 868 15.70 12.94 41.78
CA ARG A 868 14.87 14.14 41.62
C ARG A 868 14.92 14.69 40.18
N HIS A 869 16.12 14.80 39.62
CA HIS A 869 16.32 15.30 38.25
C HIS A 869 15.65 14.39 37.21
N GLU A 870 15.79 13.08 37.34
CA GLU A 870 15.16 12.11 36.44
C GLU A 870 13.63 12.08 36.61
N GLN A 871 13.11 12.26 37.83
CA GLN A 871 11.68 12.39 38.11
C GLN A 871 11.07 13.63 37.42
N GLU A 872 11.69 14.81 37.58
CA GLU A 872 11.28 16.03 36.88
C GLU A 872 11.31 15.87 35.36
N ARG A 873 12.35 15.22 34.83
CA ARG A 873 12.52 14.96 33.40
C ARG A 873 11.46 13.99 32.86
N ILE A 874 11.08 12.97 33.64
CA ILE A 874 9.97 12.04 33.32
C ILE A 874 8.65 12.80 33.30
N ASP A 875 8.35 13.61 34.32
CA ASP A 875 7.09 14.33 34.42
C ASP A 875 6.89 15.36 33.30
N ASN A 876 7.96 15.97 32.79
CA ASN A 876 7.92 16.86 31.63
C ASN A 876 7.77 16.13 30.28
N LEU A 877 8.13 14.83 30.22
CA LEU A 877 7.98 13.99 29.02
C LEU A 877 6.60 13.33 28.93
N VAL A 878 5.85 13.26 30.02
CA VAL A 878 4.46 12.78 30.00
C VAL A 878 3.58 13.73 29.20
N PHE A 879 2.74 13.18 28.33
CA PHE A 879 1.74 13.92 27.55
C PHE A 879 0.48 13.11 27.23
N TRP A 880 0.46 11.79 27.49
CA TRP A 880 -0.57 10.89 26.99
C TRP A 880 -1.99 11.24 27.47
N ASP A 881 -2.13 11.68 28.72
CA ASP A 881 -3.43 12.04 29.28
C ASP A 881 -3.92 13.43 28.78
N GLU A 882 -3.03 14.30 28.28
CA GLU A 882 -3.41 15.54 27.59
C GLU A 882 -4.15 15.24 26.27
N LEU A 883 -3.83 14.11 25.62
CA LEU A 883 -4.54 13.65 24.42
C LEU A 883 -6.03 13.40 24.70
N ALA A 884 -6.39 12.90 25.90
CA ALA A 884 -7.77 12.54 26.21
C ALA A 884 -8.70 13.77 26.24
N GLY A 885 -8.24 14.88 26.81
CA GLY A 885 -8.99 16.15 26.83
C GLY A 885 -9.12 16.78 25.43
N ALA A 886 -8.12 16.57 24.57
CA ALA A 886 -8.01 17.27 23.29
C ALA A 886 -8.49 16.46 22.06
N MET A 887 -8.53 15.12 22.16
CA MET A 887 -9.07 14.21 21.12
C MET A 887 -10.51 13.75 21.38
N GLN A 888 -11.10 14.10 22.54
CA GLN A 888 -12.42 13.65 23.02
C GLN A 888 -12.56 12.12 23.24
N VAL A 889 -11.48 11.36 23.02
CA VAL A 889 -11.39 9.91 23.25
C VAL A 889 -10.02 9.64 23.89
N SER A 890 -10.01 9.00 25.05
CA SER A 890 -8.76 8.59 25.70
C SER A 890 -8.16 7.38 24.99
N LEU A 891 -6.86 7.41 24.70
CA LEU A 891 -6.11 6.22 24.29
C LEU A 891 -5.89 5.35 25.54
N PRO A 892 -5.99 4.00 25.43
CA PRO A 892 -5.68 3.12 26.55
C PRO A 892 -4.21 3.29 26.99
N LYS A 893 -3.96 3.13 28.29
CA LYS A 893 -2.61 3.19 28.88
C LYS A 893 -1.70 2.05 28.37
N GLN A 894 -2.30 0.90 28.09
CA GLN A 894 -1.65 -0.30 27.58
C GLN A 894 -1.93 -0.44 26.08
N VAL A 895 -0.87 -0.56 25.27
CA VAL A 895 -0.96 -0.59 23.81
C VAL A 895 -0.08 -1.69 23.22
N HIS A 896 -0.33 -2.07 21.97
CA HIS A 896 0.51 -3.02 21.24
C HIS A 896 1.63 -2.27 20.52
N HIS A 897 2.83 -2.28 21.11
CA HIS A 897 4.06 -1.78 20.51
C HIS A 897 4.52 -2.69 19.36
N LEU A 898 4.98 -2.09 18.28
CA LEU A 898 5.32 -2.73 17.01
C LEU A 898 6.70 -2.25 16.57
N HIS A 899 7.63 -3.15 16.26
CA HIS A 899 8.96 -2.75 15.80
C HIS A 899 8.84 -1.90 14.51
N PRO A 900 9.26 -0.62 14.49
CA PRO A 900 8.89 0.31 13.42
C PRO A 900 9.29 -0.13 12.00
N ILE A 901 10.52 -0.63 11.85
CA ILE A 901 11.08 -1.04 10.55
C ILE A 901 10.39 -2.30 10.00
N GLU A 902 10.40 -3.39 10.78
CA GLU A 902 9.83 -4.69 10.40
C GLU A 902 8.33 -4.58 10.11
N PHE A 903 7.57 -3.87 10.95
CA PHE A 903 6.13 -3.78 10.78
C PHE A 903 5.75 -3.08 9.47
N ILE A 904 6.33 -1.90 9.20
CA ILE A 904 6.15 -1.16 7.93
C ILE A 904 6.67 -1.95 6.73
N GLY A 905 7.77 -2.68 6.90
CA GLY A 905 8.28 -3.64 5.90
C GLY A 905 7.28 -4.74 5.54
N SER A 906 6.47 -5.18 6.52
CA SER A 906 5.40 -6.17 6.33
C SER A 906 4.11 -5.60 5.74
N LEU A 907 3.85 -4.30 5.88
CA LEU A 907 2.68 -3.62 5.27
C LEU A 907 2.93 -3.29 3.80
N THR A 908 4.18 -3.02 3.45
CA THR A 908 4.62 -2.77 2.08
C THR A 908 4.37 -4.01 1.22
N LEU A 909 3.58 -3.87 0.15
CA LEU A 909 3.42 -4.91 -0.86
C LEU A 909 4.76 -5.14 -1.57
N GLN A 910 5.54 -6.09 -1.04
CA GLN A 910 6.80 -6.50 -1.64
C GLN A 910 6.49 -7.33 -2.88
N LYS A 911 6.56 -6.65 -4.04
CA LYS A 911 6.78 -7.31 -5.33
C LYS A 911 7.96 -8.28 -5.17
N THR A 912 7.83 -9.50 -5.69
CA THR A 912 8.86 -10.53 -5.48
C THR A 912 10.20 -10.09 -6.07
N GLU A 913 11.30 -10.70 -5.63
CA GLU A 913 12.63 -10.49 -6.22
C GLU A 913 12.59 -10.72 -7.74
N LEU A 914 11.84 -11.75 -8.15
CA LEU A 914 11.47 -12.04 -9.53
C LEU A 914 10.70 -10.90 -10.21
N ASP A 915 9.69 -10.30 -9.58
CA ASP A 915 8.98 -9.13 -10.13
C ASP A 915 9.88 -7.90 -10.29
N SER A 916 10.85 -7.71 -9.38
CA SER A 916 11.86 -6.64 -9.46
C SER A 916 12.76 -6.85 -10.68
N ILE A 917 13.23 -8.07 -10.90
CA ILE A 917 14.04 -8.47 -12.06
C ILE A 917 13.23 -8.36 -13.36
N ILE A 918 11.96 -8.80 -13.38
CA ILE A 918 11.06 -8.63 -14.52
C ILE A 918 10.87 -7.13 -14.84
N ARG A 919 10.65 -6.28 -13.83
CA ARG A 919 10.56 -4.83 -14.00
C ARG A 919 11.85 -4.25 -14.56
N LYS A 920 13.02 -4.65 -14.03
CA LYS A 920 14.36 -4.23 -14.50
C LYS A 920 14.57 -4.61 -15.97
N ILE A 921 14.25 -5.84 -16.35
CA ILE A 921 14.28 -6.32 -17.74
C ILE A 921 13.37 -5.45 -18.63
N GLY A 922 12.15 -5.15 -18.18
CA GLY A 922 11.23 -4.26 -18.89
C GLY A 922 11.75 -2.83 -19.06
N ASP A 923 12.35 -2.25 -18.02
CA ASP A 923 12.97 -0.92 -18.06
C ASP A 923 14.16 -0.88 -19.05
N ILE A 924 15.00 -1.92 -19.07
CA ILE A 924 16.14 -2.08 -19.99
C ILE A 924 15.69 -2.16 -21.45
N ILE A 925 14.67 -2.99 -21.73
CA ILE A 925 14.09 -3.14 -23.07
C ILE A 925 13.52 -1.80 -23.55
N SER A 926 12.76 -1.11 -22.69
CA SER A 926 12.12 0.16 -23.04
C SER A 926 13.07 1.32 -23.32
N HIS A 927 14.33 1.22 -22.91
CA HIS A 927 15.33 2.30 -22.99
C HIS A 927 15.66 2.74 -24.44
N GLY A 928 15.28 1.94 -25.44
CA GLY A 928 15.34 2.29 -26.88
C GLY A 928 13.99 2.46 -27.57
N GLU A 929 12.87 2.27 -26.87
CA GLU A 929 11.52 2.12 -27.45
C GLU A 929 10.59 3.31 -27.15
N GLY A 930 10.75 3.97 -25.99
CA GLY A 930 9.98 5.17 -25.63
C GLY A 930 9.61 5.28 -24.15
N ASN A 931 8.55 6.05 -23.87
CA ASN A 931 7.90 6.24 -22.58
C ASN A 931 6.42 5.77 -22.64
N TYR A 932 5.67 5.85 -21.53
CA TYR A 932 4.28 5.37 -21.46
C TYR A 932 3.29 6.06 -22.43
N GLU A 933 3.62 7.25 -22.95
CA GLU A 933 2.82 8.01 -23.91
C GLU A 933 3.24 7.79 -25.38
N SER A 934 4.39 7.16 -25.63
CA SER A 934 4.93 7.04 -26.98
C SER A 934 4.01 6.24 -27.90
N TYR A 935 3.87 6.67 -29.17
CA TYR A 935 3.20 5.84 -30.18
C TYR A 935 3.70 6.14 -31.58
N ASN A 936 3.46 5.20 -32.49
CA ASN A 936 3.65 5.42 -33.92
C ASN A 936 2.45 4.91 -34.74
N THR A 937 2.30 5.43 -35.95
CA THR A 937 1.17 5.14 -36.85
C THR A 937 1.41 3.96 -37.78
N GLY A 938 2.59 3.34 -37.76
CA GLY A 938 2.97 2.23 -38.63
C GLY A 938 3.00 2.58 -40.12
N THR A 939 3.00 1.55 -40.97
CA THR A 939 3.26 1.65 -42.43
C THR A 939 2.02 1.46 -43.31
N LYS A 940 0.85 1.16 -42.73
CA LYS A 940 -0.40 0.84 -43.44
C LYS A 940 -0.78 2.00 -44.38
N ASN A 941 -0.87 1.75 -45.69
CA ASN A 941 -1.20 2.75 -46.71
C ASN A 941 -0.26 3.98 -46.74
N VAL A 942 0.98 3.86 -46.24
CA VAL A 942 1.99 4.93 -46.32
C VAL A 942 2.83 4.78 -47.59
N PRO A 943 2.91 5.80 -48.47
CA PRO A 943 3.76 5.76 -49.66
C PRO A 943 5.23 5.48 -49.32
N GLY A 944 5.83 4.52 -50.02
CA GLY A 944 7.22 4.08 -49.79
C GLY A 944 7.43 3.15 -48.58
N GLY A 945 6.37 2.67 -47.92
CA GLY A 945 6.45 1.63 -46.88
C GLY A 945 7.11 2.05 -45.56
N LYS A 946 7.41 3.35 -45.39
CA LYS A 946 7.95 3.92 -44.14
C LYS A 946 6.85 4.08 -43.08
N VAL A 947 7.27 4.25 -41.82
CA VAL A 947 6.36 4.66 -40.74
C VAL A 947 5.84 6.08 -41.05
N GLY A 948 4.54 6.31 -40.92
CA GLY A 948 3.93 7.61 -41.26
C GLY A 948 4.29 8.72 -40.26
N PHE A 949 4.04 8.49 -38.98
CA PHE A 949 4.44 9.36 -37.88
C PHE A 949 4.91 8.54 -36.67
N SER A 950 5.86 9.09 -35.93
CA SER A 950 6.36 8.54 -34.66
C SER A 950 6.43 9.66 -33.62
N PHE A 951 5.93 9.40 -32.42
CA PHE A 951 5.84 10.36 -31.32
C PHE A 951 6.50 9.75 -30.08
N ILE A 952 7.73 10.16 -29.81
CA ILE A 952 8.52 9.59 -28.69
C ILE A 952 8.07 10.21 -27.35
N ASN A 953 7.85 11.52 -27.28
CA ASN A 953 7.42 12.20 -26.05
C ASN A 953 6.18 13.09 -26.25
N PRO A 954 5.00 12.53 -26.60
CA PRO A 954 3.77 13.31 -26.65
C PRO A 954 3.25 13.64 -25.22
N PRO A 955 2.30 14.58 -25.07
CA PRO A 955 1.80 15.00 -23.76
C PRO A 955 1.16 13.87 -22.94
N ALA A 956 1.22 14.00 -21.61
CA ALA A 956 0.60 13.05 -20.69
C ALA A 956 -0.91 12.89 -20.96
N GLY A 957 -1.39 11.64 -20.95
CA GLY A 957 -2.76 11.27 -21.29
C GLY A 957 -2.99 10.95 -22.78
N THR A 958 -1.98 11.09 -23.65
CA THR A 958 -2.12 10.77 -25.09
C THR A 958 -2.42 9.30 -25.33
N VAL A 959 -1.69 8.40 -24.65
CA VAL A 959 -1.93 6.95 -24.63
C VAL A 959 -2.51 6.54 -23.28
N THR A 960 -1.97 7.05 -22.17
CA THR A 960 -2.38 6.61 -20.82
C THR A 960 -3.82 7.03 -20.45
N GLY A 961 -4.36 8.06 -21.10
CA GLY A 961 -5.74 8.52 -20.95
C GLY A 961 -6.76 7.81 -21.84
N LYS A 962 -6.37 6.75 -22.56
CA LYS A 962 -7.24 6.00 -23.48
C LYS A 962 -7.51 4.59 -22.96
N THR A 963 -8.71 4.08 -23.22
CA THR A 963 -9.03 2.66 -22.98
C THR A 963 -8.34 1.77 -23.99
N ILE A 964 -8.09 0.51 -23.62
CA ILE A 964 -7.52 -0.51 -24.52
C ILE A 964 -8.36 -0.65 -25.80
N ASN A 965 -9.69 -0.61 -25.69
CA ASN A 965 -10.62 -0.63 -26.84
C ASN A 965 -10.46 0.61 -27.74
N SER A 966 -10.31 1.80 -27.15
CA SER A 966 -10.08 3.05 -27.91
C SER A 966 -8.78 3.04 -28.71
N ILE A 967 -7.73 2.36 -28.24
CA ILE A 967 -6.47 2.18 -28.97
C ILE A 967 -6.66 1.17 -30.10
N ILE A 968 -7.26 0.01 -29.80
CA ILE A 968 -7.52 -1.07 -30.76
C ILE A 968 -8.41 -0.58 -31.92
N SER A 969 -9.43 0.24 -31.67
CA SER A 969 -10.33 0.75 -32.71
C SER A 969 -9.62 1.59 -33.79
N THR A 970 -8.41 2.08 -33.53
CA THR A 970 -7.60 2.83 -34.52
C THR A 970 -7.00 1.96 -35.63
N GLU A 971 -7.10 0.62 -35.54
CA GLU A 971 -6.48 -0.32 -36.49
C GLU A 971 -6.85 -0.05 -37.96
N ASN A 972 -8.09 0.40 -38.19
CA ASN A 972 -8.65 0.66 -39.50
C ASN A 972 -8.09 1.91 -40.19
N LEU A 973 -7.57 2.89 -39.43
CA LEU A 973 -6.97 4.11 -39.96
C LEU A 973 -5.73 3.82 -40.83
N ALA A 974 -5.35 4.79 -41.66
CA ALA A 974 -4.10 4.77 -42.41
C ALA A 974 -2.92 5.21 -41.54
N GLY A 975 -1.69 4.80 -41.88
CA GLY A 975 -0.47 5.29 -41.21
C GLY A 975 -0.17 6.76 -41.51
N THR A 976 -0.77 7.32 -42.56
CA THR A 976 -0.80 8.77 -42.83
C THR A 976 -1.78 9.53 -41.93
N ASP A 977 -2.56 8.85 -41.09
CA ASP A 977 -3.44 9.46 -40.08
C ASP A 977 -2.72 9.51 -38.72
N ARG A 978 -2.64 10.69 -38.12
CA ARG A 978 -2.03 10.90 -36.79
C ARG A 978 -2.85 10.26 -35.66
N GLY A 979 -4.13 9.98 -35.87
CA GLY A 979 -4.98 9.26 -34.92
C GLY A 979 -4.68 7.76 -34.83
N ARG A 980 -3.87 7.19 -35.75
CA ARG A 980 -3.55 5.76 -35.75
C ARG A 980 -2.55 5.39 -34.66
N MET A 981 -2.95 4.54 -33.72
CA MET A 981 -2.11 4.08 -32.62
C MET A 981 -1.64 2.65 -32.85
N PHE A 982 -0.77 2.47 -33.84
CA PHE A 982 -0.34 1.14 -34.30
C PHE A 982 0.51 0.39 -33.28
N ALA A 983 1.48 1.07 -32.70
CA ALA A 983 2.30 0.60 -31.59
C ALA A 983 2.28 1.67 -30.50
N THR A 984 2.07 1.26 -29.24
CA THR A 984 1.80 2.20 -28.13
C THR A 984 2.58 1.87 -26.86
N GLY A 985 2.87 2.92 -26.11
CA GLY A 985 3.44 2.87 -24.78
C GLY A 985 4.92 2.52 -24.73
N LYS A 986 5.38 2.34 -23.49
CA LYS A 986 6.78 2.08 -23.10
C LYS A 986 7.39 0.87 -23.83
N TYR A 987 6.56 -0.10 -24.19
CA TYR A 987 6.95 -1.36 -24.82
C TYR A 987 6.65 -1.43 -26.32
N GLN A 988 6.21 -0.32 -26.93
CA GLN A 988 5.75 -0.25 -28.33
C GLN A 988 4.81 -1.41 -28.70
N THR A 989 3.83 -1.67 -27.83
CA THR A 989 2.91 -2.81 -27.98
C THR A 989 2.00 -2.58 -29.18
N ILE A 990 2.12 -3.43 -30.20
CA ILE A 990 1.28 -3.34 -31.41
C ILE A 990 -0.16 -3.79 -31.16
N ILE A 991 -1.13 -3.24 -31.90
CA ILE A 991 -2.57 -3.51 -31.74
C ILE A 991 -2.89 -5.01 -31.66
N SER A 992 -2.32 -5.86 -32.51
CA SER A 992 -2.58 -7.30 -32.51
C SER A 992 -2.03 -8.02 -31.27
N THR A 993 -0.93 -7.53 -30.70
CA THR A 993 -0.35 -8.00 -29.44
C THR A 993 -1.18 -7.51 -28.26
N LEU A 994 -1.65 -6.25 -28.25
CA LEU A 994 -2.55 -5.71 -27.24
C LEU A 994 -3.91 -6.44 -27.22
N ASN A 995 -4.48 -6.72 -28.39
CA ASN A 995 -5.67 -7.57 -28.54
C ASN A 995 -5.47 -8.99 -27.99
N SER A 996 -4.26 -9.53 -28.11
CA SER A 996 -3.94 -10.87 -27.62
C SER A 996 -3.68 -10.88 -26.10
N ALA A 997 -3.05 -9.83 -25.57
CA ALA A 997 -2.95 -9.55 -24.14
C ALA A 997 -4.34 -9.46 -23.50
N LYS A 998 -5.22 -8.61 -24.07
CA LYS A 998 -6.62 -8.45 -23.65
C LYS A 998 -7.33 -9.80 -23.49
N ARG A 999 -7.25 -10.66 -24.50
CA ARG A 999 -7.85 -12.01 -24.47
C ARG A 999 -7.21 -12.92 -23.41
N LYS A 1000 -5.88 -12.95 -23.33
CA LYS A 1000 -5.13 -13.84 -22.43
C LYS A 1000 -5.25 -13.46 -20.96
N MET A 1001 -5.37 -12.15 -20.68
CA MET A 1001 -5.51 -11.56 -19.35
C MET A 1001 -6.97 -11.34 -18.93
N HIS A 1002 -7.93 -11.72 -19.79
CA HIS A 1002 -9.37 -11.55 -19.58
C HIS A 1002 -9.84 -10.11 -19.31
N LEU A 1003 -9.21 -9.13 -19.97
CA LEU A 1003 -9.56 -7.71 -19.86
C LEU A 1003 -10.81 -7.39 -20.69
N THR A 1004 -11.67 -6.51 -20.18
CA THR A 1004 -12.89 -6.04 -20.86
C THR A 1004 -12.55 -5.16 -22.07
N GLY A 1005 -11.43 -4.45 -21.98
CA GLY A 1005 -10.95 -3.44 -22.91
C GLY A 1005 -11.39 -2.01 -22.57
N GLU A 1006 -12.26 -1.82 -21.57
CA GLU A 1006 -12.60 -0.49 -21.05
C GLU A 1006 -11.63 0.00 -19.97
N GLU A 1007 -10.67 -0.83 -19.57
CA GLU A 1007 -9.57 -0.41 -18.71
C GLU A 1007 -8.66 0.60 -19.45
N LEU A 1008 -8.19 1.62 -18.74
CA LEU A 1008 -7.19 2.56 -19.26
C LEU A 1008 -5.88 1.82 -19.57
N TYR A 1009 -5.22 2.21 -20.66
CA TYR A 1009 -3.88 1.73 -21.02
C TYR A 1009 -2.79 2.61 -20.38
N ASP A 1010 -2.98 2.87 -19.08
CA ASP A 1010 -2.10 3.69 -18.26
C ASP A 1010 -0.75 3.00 -17.97
N GLY A 1011 0.12 3.70 -17.22
CA GLY A 1011 1.43 3.19 -16.86
C GLY A 1011 1.37 1.86 -16.10
N GLU A 1012 0.43 1.66 -15.17
CA GLU A 1012 0.32 0.41 -14.42
C GLU A 1012 -0.18 -0.73 -15.33
N MET A 1013 -1.17 -0.47 -16.18
CA MET A 1013 -1.68 -1.45 -17.13
C MET A 1013 -0.59 -1.89 -18.13
N GLN A 1014 0.25 -0.97 -18.61
CA GLN A 1014 1.38 -1.30 -19.49
C GLN A 1014 2.40 -2.23 -18.80
N GLU A 1015 2.74 -1.98 -17.53
CA GLU A 1015 3.60 -2.86 -16.73
C GLU A 1015 2.97 -4.22 -16.45
N ARG A 1016 1.66 -4.23 -16.21
CA ARG A 1016 0.88 -5.45 -16.01
C ARG A 1016 0.89 -6.32 -17.27
N VAL A 1017 0.63 -5.72 -18.44
CA VAL A 1017 0.69 -6.40 -19.75
C VAL A 1017 2.10 -6.93 -20.02
N PHE A 1018 3.15 -6.21 -19.62
CA PHE A 1018 4.52 -6.72 -19.75
C PHE A 1018 4.76 -7.98 -18.89
N ARG A 1019 4.44 -7.90 -17.58
CA ARG A 1019 4.68 -8.97 -16.59
C ARG A 1019 3.82 -10.22 -16.80
N GLU A 1020 2.55 -10.04 -17.13
CA GLU A 1020 1.54 -11.12 -17.22
C GLU A 1020 1.34 -11.65 -18.66
N TYR A 1021 1.94 -11.02 -19.67
CA TYR A 1021 1.79 -11.45 -21.06
C TYR A 1021 3.03 -11.32 -21.93
N LEU A 1022 3.68 -10.16 -22.04
CA LEU A 1022 4.75 -9.98 -23.04
C LEU A 1022 5.99 -10.84 -22.74
N ILE A 1023 6.40 -10.94 -21.47
CA ILE A 1023 7.53 -11.80 -21.08
C ILE A 1023 7.24 -13.29 -21.31
N ASP A 1024 5.98 -13.72 -21.15
CA ASP A 1024 5.52 -15.09 -21.36
C ASP A 1024 5.35 -15.43 -22.86
N LYS A 1025 5.10 -14.41 -23.68
CA LYS A 1025 5.05 -14.53 -25.15
C LYS A 1025 6.45 -14.66 -25.75
N ALA A 1026 7.42 -13.91 -25.21
CA ALA A 1026 8.71 -13.68 -25.85
C ALA A 1026 9.47 -14.96 -26.23
N GLY A 1027 9.77 -15.11 -27.52
CA GLY A 1027 10.42 -16.27 -28.11
C GLY A 1027 9.69 -17.61 -27.89
N GLY A 1028 8.36 -17.61 -27.75
CA GLY A 1028 7.60 -18.81 -27.36
C GLY A 1028 7.73 -19.13 -25.86
N GLY A 1029 7.89 -18.10 -25.03
CA GLY A 1029 8.06 -18.18 -23.59
C GLY A 1029 9.45 -18.59 -23.11
N SER A 1030 10.47 -18.65 -23.98
CA SER A 1030 11.85 -18.97 -23.56
C SER A 1030 12.44 -17.92 -22.62
N LEU A 1031 12.10 -16.63 -22.81
CA LEU A 1031 12.52 -15.58 -21.88
C LEU A 1031 11.90 -15.79 -20.49
N SER A 1032 10.60 -16.06 -20.41
CA SER A 1032 9.95 -16.35 -19.12
C SER A 1032 10.44 -17.67 -18.50
N ARG A 1033 10.71 -18.73 -19.29
CA ARG A 1033 11.26 -19.99 -18.78
C ARG A 1033 12.62 -19.78 -18.12
N PHE A 1034 13.49 -19.00 -18.76
CA PHE A 1034 14.77 -18.64 -18.17
C PHE A 1034 14.59 -17.77 -16.90
N VAL A 1035 13.87 -16.65 -17.01
CA VAL A 1035 13.73 -15.67 -15.92
C VAL A 1035 12.96 -16.21 -14.71
N LYS A 1036 11.90 -17.00 -14.92
CA LYS A 1036 11.03 -17.51 -13.83
C LYS A 1036 11.44 -18.90 -13.33
N ASN A 1037 12.05 -19.75 -14.17
CA ASN A 1037 12.32 -21.16 -13.83
C ASN A 1037 13.80 -21.57 -13.92
N GLY A 1038 14.69 -20.72 -14.48
CA GLY A 1038 16.10 -21.09 -14.74
C GLY A 1038 16.28 -22.02 -15.94
N GLU A 1039 15.27 -22.16 -16.80
CA GLU A 1039 15.29 -23.09 -17.94
C GLU A 1039 15.85 -22.44 -19.22
N GLY A 1040 16.95 -22.99 -19.74
CA GLY A 1040 17.60 -22.57 -21.00
C GLY A 1040 18.91 -21.81 -20.79
N SER A 1041 19.49 -21.27 -21.86
CA SER A 1041 20.69 -20.43 -21.77
C SER A 1041 20.37 -18.92 -21.79
N ILE A 1042 21.34 -18.09 -21.36
CA ILE A 1042 21.26 -16.63 -21.49
C ILE A 1042 21.10 -16.22 -22.97
N ASP A 1043 21.71 -16.96 -23.89
CA ASP A 1043 21.61 -16.69 -25.32
C ASP A 1043 20.21 -17.04 -25.86
N ASP A 1044 19.57 -18.11 -25.39
CA ASP A 1044 18.17 -18.41 -25.69
C ASP A 1044 17.22 -17.32 -25.17
N ALA A 1045 17.46 -16.83 -23.95
CA ALA A 1045 16.67 -15.77 -23.33
C ALA A 1045 16.85 -14.42 -24.05
N GLN A 1046 18.09 -14.04 -24.39
CA GLN A 1046 18.37 -12.86 -25.21
C GLN A 1046 17.74 -12.98 -26.60
N TYR A 1047 17.87 -14.13 -27.27
CA TYR A 1047 17.30 -14.35 -28.60
C TYR A 1047 15.77 -14.36 -28.56
N ALA A 1048 15.16 -14.84 -27.47
CA ALA A 1048 13.74 -14.74 -27.22
C ALA A 1048 13.27 -13.28 -27.04
N ALA A 1049 14.04 -12.45 -26.34
CA ALA A 1049 13.79 -11.02 -26.23
C ALA A 1049 13.93 -10.29 -27.59
N ALA A 1050 15.02 -10.54 -28.32
CA ALA A 1050 15.27 -9.95 -29.65
C ALA A 1050 14.14 -10.24 -30.65
N LYS A 1051 13.48 -11.41 -30.55
CA LYS A 1051 12.34 -11.77 -31.39
C LYS A 1051 11.09 -10.91 -31.16
N GLU A 1052 10.91 -10.33 -29.98
CA GLU A 1052 9.80 -9.41 -29.69
C GLU A 1052 10.21 -7.94 -29.80
N TRP A 1053 11.39 -7.56 -29.33
CA TRP A 1053 11.85 -6.17 -29.23
C TRP A 1053 13.08 -5.91 -30.09
N ALA A 1054 12.96 -4.94 -31.01
CA ALA A 1054 14.00 -4.63 -31.97
C ALA A 1054 15.27 -4.04 -31.33
N SER A 1055 15.12 -3.35 -30.19
CA SER A 1055 16.20 -2.79 -29.38
C SER A 1055 17.20 -3.81 -28.80
N ILE A 1056 16.90 -5.12 -28.83
CA ILE A 1056 17.78 -6.18 -28.33
C ILE A 1056 18.44 -6.92 -29.50
N ALA A 1057 19.76 -7.06 -29.48
CA ALA A 1057 20.49 -7.80 -30.51
C ALA A 1057 20.25 -9.31 -30.39
N ALA A 1058 20.20 -10.01 -31.52
CA ALA A 1058 20.31 -11.46 -31.56
C ALA A 1058 21.75 -11.88 -31.22
N PRO A 1059 21.96 -12.95 -30.41
CA PRO A 1059 23.30 -13.44 -30.08
C PRO A 1059 24.16 -13.79 -31.31
N ALA A 1060 25.47 -13.75 -31.15
CA ALA A 1060 26.41 -14.15 -32.20
C ALA A 1060 26.13 -15.60 -32.66
N GLY A 1061 26.15 -15.83 -33.97
CA GLY A 1061 25.84 -17.13 -34.59
C GLY A 1061 24.35 -17.41 -34.79
N MET A 1062 23.43 -16.67 -34.14
CA MET A 1062 21.99 -16.83 -34.37
C MET A 1062 21.53 -16.21 -35.69
N LYS A 1063 20.52 -16.80 -36.32
CA LYS A 1063 19.89 -16.25 -37.53
C LYS A 1063 18.90 -15.14 -37.17
N ILE A 1064 18.94 -14.03 -37.90
CA ILE A 1064 17.90 -12.99 -37.83
C ILE A 1064 16.80 -13.24 -38.86
N LYS A 1065 15.72 -12.45 -38.84
CA LYS A 1065 14.49 -12.68 -39.61
C LYS A 1065 14.69 -12.78 -41.13
N ASP A 1066 15.72 -12.16 -41.69
CA ASP A 1066 16.05 -12.19 -43.12
C ASP A 1066 17.06 -13.28 -43.52
N GLY A 1067 17.49 -14.13 -42.56
CA GLY A 1067 18.43 -15.22 -42.80
C GLY A 1067 19.92 -14.85 -42.67
N ARG A 1068 20.27 -13.58 -42.43
CA ARG A 1068 21.64 -13.22 -42.03
C ARG A 1068 21.99 -13.85 -40.68
N THR A 1069 23.27 -14.13 -40.46
CA THR A 1069 23.80 -14.54 -39.16
C THR A 1069 24.20 -13.28 -38.38
N SER A 1070 23.74 -13.15 -37.13
CA SER A 1070 24.19 -12.06 -36.25
C SER A 1070 25.63 -12.30 -35.78
N ASP A 1071 26.39 -11.22 -35.67
CA ASP A 1071 27.69 -11.15 -34.99
C ASP A 1071 27.56 -10.82 -33.49
N GLY A 1072 26.32 -10.68 -33.00
CA GLY A 1072 25.99 -10.20 -31.66
C GLY A 1072 25.53 -8.74 -31.62
N THR A 1073 25.56 -8.01 -32.75
CA THR A 1073 25.14 -6.61 -32.86
C THR A 1073 23.84 -6.39 -33.62
N LEU A 1074 23.40 -7.35 -34.44
CA LEU A 1074 22.20 -7.20 -35.27
C LEU A 1074 20.92 -7.49 -34.49
N SER A 1075 19.89 -6.67 -34.67
CA SER A 1075 18.52 -6.95 -34.21
C SER A 1075 17.94 -8.17 -34.93
N TYR A 1076 17.03 -8.91 -34.29
CA TYR A 1076 16.30 -9.97 -35.00
C TYR A 1076 15.46 -9.40 -36.17
N HIS A 1077 14.99 -8.15 -36.04
CA HIS A 1077 14.19 -7.44 -37.05
C HIS A 1077 15.01 -6.37 -37.81
N GLU A 1078 16.33 -6.52 -37.89
CA GLU A 1078 17.27 -5.52 -38.44
C GLU A 1078 16.84 -4.97 -39.80
N SER A 1079 16.72 -3.66 -39.90
CA SER A 1079 16.34 -2.95 -41.14
C SER A 1079 16.72 -1.48 -41.05
N ARG A 1080 16.48 -0.69 -42.12
CA ARG A 1080 16.66 0.79 -42.07
C ARG A 1080 15.84 1.49 -40.96
N ALA A 1081 14.83 0.83 -40.39
CA ALA A 1081 13.99 1.38 -39.32
C ALA A 1081 14.21 0.73 -37.94
N ASN A 1082 14.93 -0.40 -37.88
CA ASN A 1082 15.11 -1.22 -36.68
C ASN A 1082 16.58 -1.58 -36.53
N THR A 1083 17.21 -1.21 -35.42
CA THR A 1083 18.57 -1.63 -35.10
C THR A 1083 18.69 -1.85 -33.59
N ALA A 1084 19.63 -2.69 -33.17
CA ALA A 1084 19.78 -3.03 -31.76
C ALA A 1084 20.49 -1.92 -30.96
N ASN A 1085 20.14 -1.80 -29.68
CA ASN A 1085 20.83 -0.96 -28.73
C ASN A 1085 21.80 -1.81 -27.91
N MET A 1086 23.11 -1.65 -28.14
CA MET A 1086 24.12 -2.46 -27.46
C MET A 1086 24.18 -2.23 -25.95
N LYS A 1087 23.89 -1.01 -25.46
CA LYS A 1087 23.80 -0.74 -24.02
C LYS A 1087 22.63 -1.51 -23.40
N SER A 1088 21.45 -1.50 -24.02
CA SER A 1088 20.30 -2.29 -23.58
C SER A 1088 20.57 -3.79 -23.65
N THR A 1089 21.26 -4.25 -24.70
CA THR A 1089 21.63 -5.68 -24.86
C THR A 1089 22.60 -6.13 -23.75
N THR A 1090 23.63 -5.35 -23.43
CA THR A 1090 24.55 -5.65 -22.31
C THR A 1090 23.82 -5.66 -20.97
N LEU A 1091 23.03 -4.62 -20.68
CA LEU A 1091 22.25 -4.55 -19.43
C LEU A 1091 21.24 -5.71 -19.32
N LEU A 1092 20.65 -6.16 -20.42
CA LEU A 1092 19.77 -7.33 -20.43
C LEU A 1092 20.54 -8.59 -20.06
N ARG A 1093 21.73 -8.83 -20.65
CA ARG A 1093 22.57 -9.98 -20.28
C ARG A 1093 22.96 -9.94 -18.81
N ASP A 1094 23.23 -8.76 -18.25
CA ASP A 1094 23.54 -8.60 -16.82
C ASP A 1094 22.30 -8.86 -15.93
N ALA A 1095 21.11 -8.39 -16.32
CA ALA A 1095 19.86 -8.71 -15.62
C ALA A 1095 19.48 -10.21 -15.74
N LEU A 1096 19.84 -10.87 -16.85
CA LEU A 1096 19.69 -12.32 -17.01
C LEU A 1096 20.71 -13.11 -16.16
N ARG A 1097 21.94 -12.61 -16.02
CA ARG A 1097 22.93 -13.16 -15.07
C ARG A 1097 22.45 -13.04 -13.64
N GLU A 1098 21.93 -11.88 -13.24
CA GLU A 1098 21.32 -11.65 -11.92
C GLU A 1098 20.10 -12.57 -11.70
N ALA A 1099 19.20 -12.70 -12.69
CA ALA A 1099 18.08 -13.64 -12.65
C ALA A 1099 18.52 -15.09 -12.43
N ASN A 1100 19.68 -15.48 -12.97
CA ASN A 1100 20.29 -16.77 -12.73
C ASN A 1100 20.97 -16.81 -11.34
N GLN A 1101 21.78 -15.83 -10.95
CA GLN A 1101 22.47 -15.79 -9.65
C GLN A 1101 21.51 -15.81 -8.45
N CYS A 1102 20.35 -15.15 -8.54
CA CYS A 1102 19.27 -15.27 -7.55
C CYS A 1102 18.72 -16.72 -7.39
N GLN A 1103 19.15 -17.67 -8.23
CA GLN A 1103 18.84 -19.11 -8.14
C GLN A 1103 20.05 -19.99 -7.79
N TRP A 1104 21.28 -19.45 -7.73
CA TRP A 1104 22.52 -20.21 -7.47
C TRP A 1104 23.36 -19.68 -6.29
N ASP A 1105 23.29 -18.38 -5.95
CA ASP A 1105 24.03 -17.75 -4.84
C ASP A 1105 23.17 -17.63 -3.54
N GLN A 1106 22.18 -18.51 -3.35
CA GLN A 1106 21.33 -18.61 -2.13
C GLN A 1106 21.13 -20.07 -1.66
#